data_AF-C5EYP7-F1
#
_entry.id   AF-C5EYP7-F1
#
_cell.length_a   1.000
_cell.length_b   1.000
_cell.length_c   1.000
_cell.angle_alpha   90.00
_cell.angle_beta   90.00
_cell.angle_gamma   90.00
#
_symmetry.space_group_name_H-M   'P 1'
#
loop_
_entity.id
_entity.type
_entity.pdbx_description
1 polymer ?
#
loop_
_entity_poly.entity_id
_entity_poly.type
_entity_poly.pdbx_seq_one_letter_code
_entity_poly.pdbx_strand_id
1 'polypeptide(L)'
;MFAAEQANKIGAKSYQTPKNVFLDSQVWDSKESIFKKVNGKNYYGIFQKGAVDGVSLEFYNPKNPNSSNQERAMQILTPNISQKEIISIQGTHAAVSSNRELHPIYVVPFLVAGYSSMGSATNNKLVLKEGELSSVNFIKPSVIKNDNKPPKKKKEDNFNYLITAAIANKGNANFNIVELREGSYINMGVDDTYSLQLNGAPYVAGGVTIGGEVRGNKVVAFGGAEMDFHITPYGMTETNEFVFDERITHIIGGLAQNGSARENQVHLNGTRFIMHGPSGVYSSYSAAHIAGAFIDVDDGKNHNAINNTLLIDSFNLGLKVDESKLFFYDSIFFGEFFGGKTAKGNANGNKIILNNVPSLSRVSKGVKVQGIYEFFGGYALEGKAEDNVLDVALKSPLQITATYLRQNSFGFYGAYASDGASNNTIKIRNNLTVIDGTDNINDRVNIIAGRTLAGKANNNIVDFKDSQVALPLYVYATWSEDFEGSIHYPEEAKGNKVSLDNVFGRKNIKSGLTAINVYDNTISYHNVEAQSSGESQDKESSVYIKAVNVAKGNVFRASNYWATSRLNIYGIRGEVEAYDNQVIFNNVSFNADRENSGLVLVGGVGASTYHNVLSIENIQIGEYNPDEDYIYIAASALPNAESNLALSYANTLYIGGDVEMHRNTILSALSGSIIRVPSYSKSNADIITVPAPSLGQLTEDNHLILEKHMHAKVINNFEHYSFIYHKDNKASFAVSLESPINLSSEAIISLLLRKGDNAPKKGSKIPLITSMGGFSDIDGNNLTSAEVSNLLETIAKNKNTFKYSEIPQLQKAGLKVIPIKLSLGDDGRTIYAEI
;
A
#
# COMPACT_ATOMS: atom_id res chain seq x y z
N MET A 1 -8.48 10.91 46.23
CA MET A 1 -7.56 10.11 47.06
C MET A 1 -7.03 9.03 46.13
N PHE A 2 -5.73 9.04 45.82
CA PHE A 2 -5.10 8.06 44.94
C PHE A 2 -4.91 6.77 45.76
N ALA A 3 -5.42 5.64 45.29
CA ALA A 3 -5.41 4.36 46.02
C ALA A 3 -4.17 3.49 45.72
N ALA A 4 -3.36 3.87 44.72
CA ALA A 4 -2.06 3.30 44.45
C ALA A 4 -1.11 3.58 45.61
N GLU A 5 -0.17 2.67 45.82
CA GLU A 5 0.83 2.78 46.88
C GLU A 5 2.12 3.40 46.34
N GLN A 6 2.78 4.22 47.15
CA GLN A 6 4.12 4.66 46.80
C GLN A 6 5.07 3.47 46.90
N ALA A 7 5.88 3.25 45.87
CA ALA A 7 6.92 2.22 45.87
C ALA A 7 8.01 2.52 46.92
N ASN A 8 8.84 1.52 47.23
CA ASN A 8 9.91 1.68 48.22
C ASN A 8 10.97 2.64 47.70
N LYS A 9 11.29 3.67 48.47
CA LYS A 9 12.35 4.62 48.14
C LYS A 9 13.72 3.95 48.28
N ILE A 10 14.51 3.93 47.20
CA ILE A 10 15.87 3.35 47.15
C ILE A 10 16.96 4.39 46.82
N GLY A 11 16.56 5.64 46.55
CA GLY A 11 17.46 6.77 46.30
C GLY A 11 16.72 8.10 46.45
N ALA A 12 17.35 9.22 46.07
CA ALA A 12 16.77 10.56 46.26
C ALA A 12 15.40 10.73 45.55
N LYS A 13 15.32 10.30 44.28
CA LYS A 13 14.11 10.24 43.44
C LYS A 13 13.97 8.88 42.74
N SER A 14 14.50 7.83 43.36
CA SER A 14 14.52 6.46 42.82
C SER A 14 13.71 5.54 43.71
N TYR A 15 12.86 4.74 43.09
CA TYR A 15 11.88 3.89 43.75
C TYR A 15 11.89 2.49 43.13
N GLN A 16 11.56 1.48 43.93
CA GLN A 16 11.42 0.10 43.48
C GLN A 16 10.16 -0.52 44.07
N THR A 17 9.39 -1.24 43.25
CA THR A 17 8.22 -1.98 43.74
C THR A 17 8.67 -3.02 44.78
N PRO A 18 7.94 -3.22 45.89
CA PRO A 18 8.23 -4.33 46.80
C PRO A 18 8.08 -5.67 46.08
N LYS A 19 8.69 -6.72 46.63
CA LYS A 19 8.47 -8.09 46.14
C LYS A 19 7.00 -8.46 46.31
N ASN A 20 6.35 -8.94 45.25
CA ASN A 20 4.93 -9.30 45.26
C ASN A 20 4.77 -10.81 45.09
N VAL A 21 4.13 -11.44 46.08
CA VAL A 21 3.82 -12.87 46.11
C VAL A 21 2.47 -13.05 46.77
N PHE A 22 1.58 -13.82 46.15
CA PHE A 22 0.33 -14.24 46.77
C PHE A 22 0.53 -15.48 47.65
N LEU A 23 -0.16 -15.52 48.78
CA LEU A 23 -0.26 -16.68 49.65
C LEU A 23 -1.52 -17.49 49.32
N ASP A 24 -1.50 -18.79 49.60
CA ASP A 24 -2.66 -19.66 49.37
C ASP A 24 -3.94 -19.14 50.04
N SER A 25 -3.83 -18.60 51.25
CA SER A 25 -4.97 -18.02 51.99
C SER A 25 -5.59 -16.78 51.33
N GLN A 26 -4.84 -16.11 50.45
CA GLN A 26 -5.27 -14.93 49.71
C GLN A 26 -5.98 -15.29 48.40
N VAL A 27 -5.68 -16.46 47.83
CA VAL A 27 -6.23 -16.89 46.53
C VAL A 27 -7.26 -18.02 46.67
N TRP A 28 -7.33 -18.66 47.85
CA TRP A 28 -8.23 -19.76 48.14
C TRP A 28 -8.91 -19.62 49.49
N ASP A 29 -10.20 -19.98 49.54
CA ASP A 29 -10.93 -20.21 50.77
C ASP A 29 -10.98 -21.71 51.07
N SER A 30 -10.22 -22.16 52.07
CA SER A 30 -10.16 -23.57 52.44
C SER A 30 -11.43 -24.08 53.12
N LYS A 31 -12.27 -23.20 53.68
CA LYS A 31 -13.51 -23.61 54.36
C LYS A 31 -14.62 -23.82 53.35
N GLU A 32 -14.80 -22.84 52.47
CA GLU A 32 -15.83 -22.86 51.44
C GLU A 32 -15.41 -23.64 50.20
N SER A 33 -14.13 -24.01 50.10
CA SER A 33 -13.54 -24.68 48.94
C SER A 33 -13.76 -23.92 47.63
N ILE A 34 -13.54 -22.59 47.67
CA ILE A 34 -13.72 -21.69 46.51
C ILE A 34 -12.49 -20.81 46.27
N PHE A 35 -12.29 -20.42 45.02
CA PHE A 35 -11.28 -19.43 44.64
C PHE A 35 -11.68 -18.02 45.11
N LYS A 36 -10.70 -17.27 45.62
CA LYS A 36 -10.84 -15.85 45.92
C LYS A 36 -10.34 -15.03 44.75
N LYS A 37 -11.14 -14.02 44.35
CA LYS A 37 -10.69 -13.05 43.34
C LYS A 37 -9.48 -12.31 43.90
N VAL A 38 -8.38 -12.31 43.17
CA VAL A 38 -7.19 -11.58 43.61
C VAL A 38 -7.46 -10.09 43.47
N ASN A 39 -7.03 -9.34 44.48
CA ASN A 39 -6.99 -7.89 44.43
C ASN A 39 -5.55 -7.47 44.69
N GLY A 40 -4.89 -6.98 43.65
CA GLY A 40 -3.49 -6.65 43.70
C GLY A 40 -3.23 -5.23 44.20
N LYS A 41 -2.16 -4.62 43.67
CA LYS A 41 -1.70 -3.29 44.07
C LYS A 41 -1.21 -2.51 42.85
N ASN A 42 -1.53 -1.23 42.82
CA ASN A 42 -0.98 -0.29 41.85
C ASN A 42 0.17 0.48 42.52
N TYR A 43 1.22 0.82 41.79
CA TYR A 43 2.38 1.51 42.36
C TYR A 43 2.73 2.81 41.63
N TYR A 44 3.21 3.79 42.41
CA TYR A 44 3.81 5.00 41.87
C TYR A 44 5.16 5.36 42.52
N GLY A 45 6.00 6.12 41.82
CA GLY A 45 7.21 6.71 42.39
C GLY A 45 6.91 7.99 43.17
N ILE A 46 6.40 9.01 42.49
CA ILE A 46 5.90 10.26 43.12
C ILE A 46 4.53 10.62 42.55
N PHE A 47 3.60 10.98 43.43
CA PHE A 47 2.32 11.60 43.10
C PHE A 47 2.21 12.94 43.82
N GLN A 48 1.98 14.03 43.07
CA GLN A 48 1.73 15.34 43.69
C GLN A 48 0.88 16.27 42.83
N LYS A 49 0.42 17.35 43.46
CA LYS A 49 -0.19 18.51 42.79
C LYS A 49 0.91 19.50 42.43
N GLY A 50 1.13 19.73 41.13
CA GLY A 50 2.26 20.48 40.58
C GLY A 50 3.31 19.58 39.92
N ALA A 51 4.36 20.19 39.38
CA ALA A 51 5.30 19.50 38.49
C ALA A 51 6.06 18.35 39.15
N VAL A 52 6.26 17.25 38.42
CA VAL A 52 7.09 16.10 38.81
C VAL A 52 8.25 15.99 37.84
N ASP A 53 9.48 15.85 38.36
CA ASP A 53 10.68 15.82 37.52
C ASP A 53 11.70 14.79 38.03
N GLY A 54 12.28 14.01 37.10
CA GLY A 54 13.45 13.17 37.36
C GLY A 54 13.19 11.96 38.26
N VAL A 55 11.98 11.40 38.25
CA VAL A 55 11.63 10.24 39.08
C VAL A 55 11.91 8.94 38.34
N SER A 56 12.59 8.00 38.99
CA SER A 56 12.82 6.65 38.46
C SER A 56 12.04 5.63 39.28
N LEU A 57 11.27 4.77 38.62
CA LEU A 57 10.59 3.61 39.21
C LEU A 57 11.11 2.32 38.55
N GLU A 58 11.49 1.35 39.36
CA GLU A 58 11.88 0.02 38.91
C GLU A 58 10.84 -1.02 39.35
N PHE A 59 10.41 -1.85 38.41
CA PHE A 59 9.73 -3.11 38.71
C PHE A 59 10.75 -4.24 38.65
N TYR A 60 10.87 -4.99 39.74
CA TYR A 60 11.73 -6.17 39.84
C TYR A 60 11.08 -7.18 40.78
N ASN A 61 10.61 -8.30 40.21
CA ASN A 61 9.94 -9.37 40.93
C ASN A 61 10.32 -10.75 40.34
N PRO A 62 11.61 -11.14 40.39
CA PRO A 62 12.08 -12.38 39.81
C PRO A 62 11.42 -13.59 40.49
N LYS A 63 11.07 -14.60 39.68
CA LYS A 63 10.50 -15.85 40.20
C LYS A 63 11.59 -16.67 40.88
N ASN A 64 11.31 -17.22 42.06
CA ASN A 64 12.24 -18.07 42.77
C ASN A 64 12.46 -19.40 42.00
N PRO A 65 13.69 -19.69 41.53
CA PRO A 65 13.97 -20.89 40.74
C PRO A 65 13.77 -22.19 41.56
N ASN A 66 13.89 -22.10 42.89
CA ASN A 66 13.75 -23.25 43.79
C ASN A 66 12.29 -23.55 44.18
N SER A 67 11.34 -22.69 43.79
CA SER A 67 9.91 -22.90 44.05
C SER A 67 9.28 -23.88 43.05
N SER A 68 8.23 -24.58 43.45
CA SER A 68 7.39 -25.36 42.53
C SER A 68 6.74 -24.48 41.44
N ASN A 69 6.23 -25.10 40.37
CA ASN A 69 5.52 -24.38 39.30
C ASN A 69 4.32 -23.57 39.83
N GLN A 70 3.55 -24.15 40.77
CA GLN A 70 2.40 -23.47 41.38
C GLN A 70 2.83 -22.29 42.25
N GLU A 71 3.88 -22.45 43.05
CA GLU A 71 4.43 -21.34 43.86
C GLU A 71 5.02 -20.23 42.99
N ARG A 72 5.61 -20.56 41.84
CA ARG A 72 6.09 -19.56 40.87
C ARG A 72 4.96 -18.80 40.19
N ALA A 73 3.81 -19.43 39.97
CA ALA A 73 2.62 -18.76 39.39
C ALA A 73 2.01 -17.72 40.34
N MET A 74 2.26 -17.81 41.65
CA MET A 74 1.82 -16.82 42.64
C MET A 74 2.80 -15.63 42.79
N GLN A 75 3.98 -15.68 42.17
CA GLN A 75 5.02 -14.64 42.24
C GLN A 75 4.85 -13.64 41.09
N ILE A 76 3.71 -12.95 41.09
CA ILE A 76 3.30 -11.99 40.06
C ILE A 76 2.79 -10.72 40.71
N LEU A 77 2.79 -9.60 39.98
CA LEU A 77 2.11 -8.39 40.39
C LEU A 77 0.81 -8.23 39.58
N THR A 78 -0.32 -8.08 40.28
CA THR A 78 -1.62 -7.81 39.66
C THR A 78 -2.16 -6.43 40.02
N PRO A 79 -3.01 -5.82 39.18
CA PRO A 79 -3.56 -4.50 39.42
C PRO A 79 -4.65 -4.51 40.50
N ASN A 80 -4.84 -3.37 41.15
CA ASN A 80 -6.02 -3.08 41.95
C ASN A 80 -7.05 -2.34 41.09
N ILE A 81 -8.25 -2.90 40.93
CA ILE A 81 -9.32 -2.37 40.08
C ILE A 81 -10.39 -1.60 40.88
N SER A 82 -10.05 -1.09 42.07
CA SER A 82 -11.00 -0.32 42.86
C SER A 82 -11.48 0.93 42.10
N GLN A 83 -12.78 1.22 42.14
CA GLN A 83 -13.42 2.29 41.35
C GLN A 83 -12.83 3.69 41.58
N LYS A 84 -12.07 3.91 42.66
CA LYS A 84 -11.54 5.23 43.04
C LYS A 84 -10.37 5.70 42.15
N GLU A 85 -9.80 4.83 41.32
CA GLU A 85 -8.56 5.10 40.56
C GLU A 85 -8.72 5.10 39.04
N ILE A 86 -9.90 4.70 38.57
CA ILE A 86 -10.15 4.51 37.14
C ILE A 86 -10.28 5.88 36.49
N ILE A 87 -9.40 6.14 35.52
CA ILE A 87 -9.50 7.29 34.63
C ILE A 87 -10.43 6.91 33.49
N SER A 88 -11.48 7.69 33.27
CA SER A 88 -12.34 7.54 32.10
C SER A 88 -11.96 8.59 31.06
N ILE A 89 -11.63 8.14 29.85
CA ILE A 89 -11.39 8.99 28.68
C ILE A 89 -12.32 8.55 27.54
N GLN A 90 -12.52 9.40 26.53
CA GLN A 90 -13.20 9.03 25.29
C GLN A 90 -12.16 8.84 24.20
N GLY A 91 -12.18 7.72 23.47
CA GLY A 91 -11.17 7.48 22.44
C GLY A 91 -11.53 6.39 21.44
N THR A 92 -10.64 6.20 20.47
CA THR A 92 -10.76 5.31 19.29
C THR A 92 -9.84 4.08 19.41
N HIS A 93 -9.88 3.41 20.56
CA HIS A 93 -8.94 2.34 20.92
C HIS A 93 -9.33 0.93 20.45
N ALA A 94 -10.49 0.78 19.78
CA ALA A 94 -10.85 -0.43 19.05
C ALA A 94 -9.92 -0.60 17.83
N ALA A 95 -9.51 -1.83 17.51
CA ALA A 95 -8.70 -2.08 16.31
C ALA A 95 -9.62 -2.21 15.09
N VAL A 96 -9.90 -1.05 14.49
CA VAL A 96 -9.90 -0.79 13.04
C VAL A 96 -9.50 0.67 12.88
N SER A 97 -8.45 0.95 12.11
CA SER A 97 -8.02 2.32 11.82
C SER A 97 -9.18 3.22 11.34
N SER A 98 -10.16 2.69 10.61
CA SER A 98 -11.34 3.43 10.12
C SER A 98 -12.43 3.69 11.17
N ASN A 99 -12.39 3.07 12.35
CA ASN A 99 -13.40 3.30 13.39
C ASN A 99 -13.27 4.71 13.97
N ARG A 100 -14.37 5.48 13.89
CA ARG A 100 -14.48 6.86 14.39
C ARG A 100 -15.35 6.97 15.64
N GLU A 101 -15.98 5.88 16.07
CA GLU A 101 -16.84 5.91 17.23
C GLU A 101 -16.01 6.09 18.51
N LEU A 102 -16.34 7.14 19.25
CA LEU A 102 -15.80 7.38 20.58
C LEU A 102 -16.56 6.52 21.58
N HIS A 103 -15.82 5.76 22.38
CA HIS A 103 -16.38 5.01 23.49
C HIS A 103 -15.69 5.37 24.81
N PRO A 104 -16.36 5.18 25.96
CA PRO A 104 -15.71 5.30 27.26
C PRO A 104 -14.64 4.24 27.45
N ILE A 105 -13.42 4.69 27.70
CA ILE A 105 -12.24 3.86 27.93
C ILE A 105 -11.87 3.98 29.41
N TYR A 106 -11.81 2.84 30.09
CA TYR A 106 -11.50 2.77 31.52
C TYR A 106 -10.05 2.39 31.74
N VAL A 107 -9.23 3.37 32.12
CA VAL A 107 -7.79 3.22 32.31
C VAL A 107 -7.47 3.08 33.79
N VAL A 108 -6.75 2.02 34.15
CA VAL A 108 -6.22 1.76 35.50
C VAL A 108 -4.74 2.13 35.52
N PRO A 109 -4.31 3.18 36.25
CA PRO A 109 -2.90 3.51 36.44
C PRO A 109 -2.20 2.42 37.26
N PHE A 110 -1.56 1.46 36.60
CA PHE A 110 -1.01 0.28 37.27
C PHE A 110 0.41 0.52 37.79
N LEU A 111 1.30 0.99 36.92
CA LEU A 111 2.68 1.35 37.25
C LEU A 111 3.00 2.73 36.69
N VAL A 112 3.29 3.70 37.56
CA VAL A 112 3.53 5.10 37.16
C VAL A 112 4.75 5.68 37.86
N ALA A 113 5.83 6.02 37.15
CA ALA A 113 6.99 6.60 37.84
C ALA A 113 6.67 7.99 38.43
N GLY A 114 6.17 8.92 37.61
CA GLY A 114 5.76 10.26 38.05
C GLY A 114 4.32 10.59 37.68
N TYR A 115 3.46 10.84 38.66
CA TYR A 115 2.11 11.37 38.46
C TYR A 115 2.05 12.83 38.91
N SER A 116 1.80 13.72 37.95
CA SER A 116 1.54 15.13 38.19
C SER A 116 0.06 15.46 37.96
N SER A 117 -0.57 16.11 38.94
CA SER A 117 -1.87 16.75 38.77
C SER A 117 -1.69 18.27 38.72
N MET A 118 -2.27 18.95 37.73
CA MET A 118 -2.14 20.42 37.52
C MET A 118 -0.69 20.89 37.33
N GLY A 119 0.15 20.09 36.66
CA GLY A 119 1.54 20.41 36.37
C GLY A 119 2.16 19.43 35.39
N SER A 120 3.38 19.70 34.94
CA SER A 120 4.09 18.83 33.98
C SER A 120 4.84 17.67 34.66
N ALA A 121 4.93 16.54 33.99
CA ALA A 121 5.74 15.38 34.38
C ALA A 121 6.92 15.24 33.40
N THR A 122 8.14 15.52 33.86
CA THR A 122 9.33 15.65 33.00
C THR A 122 10.44 14.67 33.41
N ASN A 123 11.19 14.13 32.45
CA ASN A 123 12.41 13.34 32.69
C ASN A 123 12.21 12.11 33.62
N ASN A 124 11.01 11.55 33.68
CA ASN A 124 10.75 10.39 34.52
C ASN A 124 11.10 9.10 33.78
N LYS A 125 11.43 8.04 34.52
CA LYS A 125 11.85 6.76 33.99
C LYS A 125 11.13 5.60 34.67
N LEU A 126 10.57 4.69 33.89
CA LEU A 126 10.07 3.40 34.35
C LEU A 126 10.93 2.29 33.73
N VAL A 127 11.48 1.40 34.55
CA VAL A 127 12.25 0.24 34.09
C VAL A 127 11.57 -1.03 34.57
N LEU A 128 11.09 -1.84 33.64
CA LEU A 128 10.67 -3.21 33.93
C LEU A 128 11.88 -4.13 33.78
N LYS A 129 12.34 -4.68 34.90
CA LYS A 129 13.36 -5.74 34.96
C LYS A 129 12.66 -7.10 35.05
N GLU A 130 13.38 -8.12 35.49
CA GLU A 130 12.86 -9.48 35.65
C GLU A 130 11.62 -9.53 36.55
N GLY A 131 10.53 -10.10 36.02
CA GLY A 131 9.27 -10.29 36.75
C GLY A 131 8.04 -10.29 35.83
N GLU A 132 6.92 -10.78 36.34
CA GLU A 132 5.65 -10.86 35.59
C GLU A 132 4.61 -9.86 36.13
N LEU A 133 4.09 -9.04 35.22
CA LEU A 133 2.89 -8.24 35.37
C LEU A 133 1.71 -9.04 34.82
N SER A 134 0.66 -9.24 35.60
CA SER A 134 -0.52 -9.98 35.15
C SER A 134 -1.83 -9.38 35.61
N SER A 135 -2.88 -9.46 34.80
CA SER A 135 -4.23 -9.04 35.20
C SER A 135 -5.10 -10.20 35.68
N VAL A 136 -4.53 -11.38 35.97
CA VAL A 136 -5.32 -12.57 36.32
C VAL A 136 -6.27 -12.31 37.49
N ASN A 137 -7.52 -12.76 37.35
CA ASN A 137 -8.54 -12.61 38.39
C ASN A 137 -8.45 -13.69 39.48
N PHE A 138 -7.93 -14.87 39.15
CA PHE A 138 -7.81 -16.00 40.05
C PHE A 138 -6.48 -16.72 39.82
N ILE A 139 -5.81 -17.12 40.89
CA ILE A 139 -4.53 -17.84 40.81
C ILE A 139 -4.74 -19.21 41.44
N LYS A 140 -4.20 -20.26 40.80
CA LYS A 140 -4.24 -21.61 41.37
C LYS A 140 -3.39 -21.67 42.65
N PRO A 141 -3.97 -22.02 43.82
CA PRO A 141 -3.21 -22.18 45.05
C PRO A 141 -2.24 -23.37 44.95
N SER A 142 -1.10 -23.27 45.62
CA SER A 142 -0.09 -24.33 45.69
C SER A 142 -0.58 -25.57 46.43
N VAL A 143 -1.51 -25.41 47.38
CA VAL A 143 -2.03 -26.49 48.22
C VAL A 143 -3.05 -27.40 47.52
N ILE A 144 -3.55 -27.05 46.33
CA ILE A 144 -4.58 -27.82 45.63
C ILE A 144 -4.05 -28.53 44.40
N LYS A 145 -4.23 -29.85 44.41
CA LYS A 145 -3.88 -30.74 43.28
C LYS A 145 -5.05 -31.07 42.37
N ASN A 146 -6.29 -30.78 42.78
CA ASN A 146 -7.51 -31.15 42.05
C ASN A 146 -7.86 -30.18 40.91
N ASP A 147 -8.77 -30.62 40.04
CA ASP A 147 -9.30 -29.90 38.86
C ASP A 147 -10.37 -28.84 39.18
N ASN A 148 -10.41 -28.35 40.43
CA ASN A 148 -11.36 -27.30 40.80
C ASN A 148 -11.18 -26.08 39.91
N LYS A 149 -12.29 -25.57 39.38
CA LYS A 149 -12.34 -24.43 38.48
C LYS A 149 -12.90 -23.20 39.20
N PRO A 150 -12.34 -22.00 39.00
CA PRO A 150 -12.91 -20.75 39.49
C PRO A 150 -14.33 -20.53 38.94
N PRO A 151 -15.14 -19.72 39.64
CA PRO A 151 -16.53 -19.51 39.28
C PRO A 151 -16.66 -18.76 37.94
N LYS A 152 -17.57 -19.23 37.07
CA LYS A 152 -17.90 -18.52 35.82
C LYS A 152 -18.51 -17.16 36.13
N LYS A 153 -17.84 -16.08 35.74
CA LYS A 153 -18.32 -14.71 35.92
C LYS A 153 -19.22 -14.33 34.74
N LYS A 154 -20.38 -13.71 35.00
CA LYS A 154 -21.36 -13.28 33.98
C LYS A 154 -21.22 -11.83 33.50
N LYS A 155 -20.35 -11.02 34.13
CA LYS A 155 -20.20 -9.59 33.82
C LYS A 155 -18.75 -9.30 33.44
N GLU A 156 -18.57 -8.72 32.27
CA GLU A 156 -17.28 -8.34 31.68
C GLU A 156 -16.63 -7.21 32.49
N ASP A 157 -15.39 -7.46 32.93
CA ASP A 157 -14.48 -6.39 33.34
C ASP A 157 -13.75 -5.97 32.04
N ASN A 158 -13.70 -4.68 31.71
CA ASN A 158 -13.02 -4.17 30.50
C ASN A 158 -12.10 -3.00 30.86
N PHE A 159 -10.87 -3.32 31.31
CA PHE A 159 -9.92 -2.33 31.79
C PHE A 159 -8.65 -2.25 30.96
N ASN A 160 -8.11 -1.04 30.90
CA ASN A 160 -6.87 -0.74 30.21
C ASN A 160 -5.77 -0.43 31.21
N TYR A 161 -4.80 -1.33 31.33
CA TYR A 161 -3.80 -1.29 32.40
C TYR A 161 -2.60 -0.46 31.98
N LEU A 162 -2.51 0.76 32.49
CA LEU A 162 -1.49 1.73 32.11
C LEU A 162 -0.17 1.50 32.85
N ILE A 163 0.88 1.27 32.06
CA ILE A 163 2.26 1.08 32.47
C ILE A 163 3.06 2.22 31.84
N THR A 164 3.43 3.23 32.63
CA THR A 164 4.03 4.45 32.08
C THR A 164 5.07 5.09 33.00
N ALA A 165 6.02 5.81 32.40
CA ALA A 165 6.92 6.63 33.17
C ALA A 165 6.23 7.91 33.70
N ALA A 166 5.18 8.41 33.05
CA ALA A 166 4.54 9.64 33.48
C ALA A 166 3.06 9.77 33.14
N ILE A 167 2.30 10.34 34.08
CA ILE A 167 0.95 10.88 33.84
C ILE A 167 0.96 12.36 34.20
N ALA A 168 0.56 13.21 33.26
CA ALA A 168 0.34 14.63 33.49
C ALA A 168 -1.14 14.99 33.23
N ASN A 169 -1.90 15.18 34.29
CA ASN A 169 -3.29 15.63 34.19
C ASN A 169 -3.34 17.16 34.23
N LYS A 170 -3.83 17.79 33.14
CA LYS A 170 -3.79 19.25 32.92
C LYS A 170 -2.38 19.82 32.96
N GLY A 171 -1.45 19.14 32.28
CA GLY A 171 -0.05 19.54 32.14
C GLY A 171 0.68 18.68 31.12
N ASN A 172 1.95 18.96 30.86
CA ASN A 172 2.69 18.29 29.79
C ASN A 172 3.47 17.07 30.31
N ALA A 173 3.60 16.04 29.49
CA ALA A 173 4.47 14.90 29.77
C ALA A 173 5.67 14.94 28.81
N ASN A 174 6.85 15.26 29.34
CA ASN A 174 8.02 15.60 28.54
C ASN A 174 9.22 14.70 28.85
N PHE A 175 9.85 14.15 27.81
CA PHE A 175 11.13 13.43 27.91
C PHE A 175 11.12 12.23 28.88
N ASN A 176 9.98 11.57 29.04
CA ASN A 176 9.84 10.40 29.91
C ASN A 176 10.18 9.11 29.16
N ILE A 177 10.67 8.09 29.86
CA ILE A 177 11.19 6.86 29.23
C ILE A 177 10.66 5.61 29.95
N VAL A 178 10.07 4.70 29.18
CA VAL A 178 9.81 3.32 29.61
C VAL A 178 10.82 2.38 28.96
N GLU A 179 11.44 1.51 29.76
CA GLU A 179 12.34 0.46 29.27
C GLU A 179 11.81 -0.93 29.69
N LEU A 180 11.63 -1.82 28.71
CA LEU A 180 11.36 -3.24 28.93
C LEU A 180 12.66 -4.01 28.76
N ARG A 181 13.21 -4.54 29.86
CA ARG A 181 14.52 -5.21 29.90
C ARG A 181 14.36 -6.73 29.86
N GLU A 182 15.48 -7.41 29.72
CA GLU A 182 15.56 -8.87 29.78
C GLU A 182 14.86 -9.43 31.03
N GLY A 183 14.04 -10.47 30.83
CA GLY A 183 13.27 -11.13 31.87
C GLY A 183 11.99 -10.41 32.28
N SER A 184 11.72 -9.20 31.76
CA SER A 184 10.42 -8.55 31.99
C SER A 184 9.34 -9.24 31.17
N TYR A 185 8.19 -9.49 31.82
CA TYR A 185 7.06 -10.18 31.20
C TYR A 185 5.75 -9.45 31.46
N ILE A 186 5.07 -9.01 30.40
CA ILE A 186 3.76 -8.38 30.46
C ILE A 186 2.71 -9.39 29.96
N ASN A 187 1.95 -9.95 30.91
CA ASN A 187 0.92 -10.94 30.68
C ASN A 187 -0.45 -10.41 31.15
N MET A 188 -0.90 -9.33 30.51
CA MET A 188 -2.10 -8.58 30.88
C MET A 188 -3.21 -8.86 29.87
N GLY A 189 -4.46 -8.84 30.32
CA GLY A 189 -5.60 -9.27 29.52
C GLY A 189 -5.73 -10.79 29.49
N VAL A 190 -5.50 -11.48 30.59
CA VAL A 190 -5.61 -12.94 30.60
C VAL A 190 -7.06 -13.41 30.70
N ASP A 191 -7.41 -14.39 29.88
CA ASP A 191 -8.52 -15.29 30.18
C ASP A 191 -8.13 -16.13 31.39
N ASP A 192 -9.02 -16.22 32.38
CA ASP A 192 -8.84 -17.27 33.38
C ASP A 192 -9.14 -18.59 32.68
N THR A 193 -8.15 -19.49 32.62
CA THR A 193 -8.04 -20.78 31.89
C THR A 193 -9.20 -21.79 32.08
N TYR A 194 -10.29 -21.34 32.68
CA TYR A 194 -11.44 -22.07 33.15
C TYR A 194 -12.78 -21.47 32.68
N SER A 195 -12.82 -20.75 31.54
CA SER A 195 -14.00 -20.15 30.87
C SER A 195 -14.43 -18.73 31.29
N LEU A 196 -13.48 -17.85 31.63
CA LEU A 196 -13.74 -16.40 31.77
C LEU A 196 -13.40 -15.62 30.49
N GLN A 197 -14.09 -14.50 30.28
CA GLN A 197 -13.84 -13.59 29.17
C GLN A 197 -12.65 -12.65 29.47
N LEU A 198 -12.04 -12.14 28.40
CA LEU A 198 -10.95 -11.18 28.41
C LEU A 198 -11.24 -9.99 29.31
N ASN A 199 -10.35 -9.73 30.27
CA ASN A 199 -10.60 -8.72 31.32
C ASN A 199 -9.99 -7.34 31.06
N GLY A 200 -9.28 -7.15 29.95
CA GLY A 200 -8.56 -5.92 29.65
C GLY A 200 -7.35 -6.10 28.75
N ALA A 201 -6.52 -5.06 28.65
CA ALA A 201 -5.27 -5.08 27.87
C ALA A 201 -4.21 -4.11 28.44
N PRO A 202 -2.90 -4.34 28.15
CA PRO A 202 -1.84 -3.44 28.58
C PRO A 202 -1.72 -2.20 27.69
N TYR A 203 -1.48 -1.05 28.33
CA TYR A 203 -1.07 0.21 27.70
C TYR A 203 0.33 0.57 28.19
N VAL A 204 1.32 0.32 27.35
CA VAL A 204 2.71 0.71 27.62
C VAL A 204 2.98 2.05 26.97
N ALA A 205 3.11 3.11 27.77
CA ALA A 205 3.26 4.47 27.26
C ALA A 205 4.50 5.18 27.82
N GLY A 206 5.30 5.83 26.98
CA GLY A 206 6.45 6.62 27.43
C GLY A 206 6.02 7.77 28.34
N GLY A 207 4.98 8.51 27.95
CA GLY A 207 4.30 9.49 28.79
C GLY A 207 2.86 9.69 28.35
N VAL A 208 2.00 10.05 29.30
CA VAL A 208 0.56 10.28 29.09
C VAL A 208 0.17 11.68 29.54
N THR A 209 -0.63 12.38 28.74
CA THR A 209 -1.27 13.64 29.14
C THR A 209 -2.78 13.61 28.96
N ILE A 210 -3.48 14.38 29.79
CA ILE A 210 -4.90 14.72 29.62
C ILE A 210 -5.00 16.25 29.59
N GLY A 211 -5.31 16.81 28.42
CA GLY A 211 -5.43 18.26 28.21
C GLY A 211 -4.10 19.01 28.14
N GLY A 212 -3.01 18.37 27.69
CA GLY A 212 -1.67 18.96 27.57
C GLY A 212 -0.89 18.43 26.36
N GLU A 213 0.43 18.59 26.35
CA GLU A 213 1.31 18.07 25.27
C GLU A 213 2.13 16.86 25.76
N VAL A 214 2.30 15.84 24.91
CA VAL A 214 3.33 14.80 25.07
C VAL A 214 4.50 15.07 24.15
N ARG A 215 5.68 15.34 24.72
CA ARG A 215 6.86 15.68 23.94
C ARG A 215 8.09 14.84 24.28
N GLY A 216 8.73 14.26 23.26
CA GLY A 216 10.05 13.63 23.42
C GLY A 216 10.05 12.35 24.28
N ASN A 217 8.90 11.75 24.53
CA ASN A 217 8.79 10.55 25.36
C ASN A 217 9.18 9.30 24.58
N LYS A 218 9.62 8.25 25.28
CA LYS A 218 10.15 7.03 24.66
C LYS A 218 9.63 5.75 25.32
N VAL A 219 9.38 4.75 24.49
CA VAL A 219 9.30 3.34 24.92
C VAL A 219 10.39 2.55 24.19
N VAL A 220 11.21 1.82 24.93
CA VAL A 220 12.27 0.97 24.38
C VAL A 220 12.09 -0.45 24.89
N ALA A 221 11.85 -1.40 23.98
CA ALA A 221 11.69 -2.82 24.30
C ALA A 221 12.90 -3.60 23.82
N PHE A 222 13.70 -4.11 24.76
CA PHE A 222 14.94 -4.82 24.47
C PHE A 222 14.72 -6.33 24.31
N GLY A 223 15.69 -7.01 23.69
CA GLY A 223 15.75 -8.47 23.61
C GLY A 223 15.68 -9.11 24.99
N GLY A 224 14.91 -10.21 25.07
CA GLY A 224 14.63 -10.92 26.32
C GLY A 224 13.45 -10.35 27.13
N ALA A 225 12.84 -9.24 26.71
CA ALA A 225 11.52 -8.83 27.19
C ALA A 225 10.42 -9.59 26.44
N GLU A 226 9.33 -9.92 27.14
CA GLU A 226 8.19 -10.66 26.60
C GLU A 226 6.86 -9.95 26.87
N MET A 227 5.94 -10.02 25.91
CA MET A 227 4.59 -9.47 26.02
C MET A 227 3.59 -10.42 25.40
N ASP A 228 2.56 -10.81 26.16
CA ASP A 228 1.44 -11.61 25.65
C ASP A 228 0.41 -10.69 24.98
N PHE A 229 -0.08 -11.15 23.83
CA PHE A 229 -1.18 -10.59 23.07
C PHE A 229 -2.30 -11.63 23.09
N HIS A 230 -3.27 -11.42 23.96
CA HIS A 230 -4.41 -12.32 24.13
C HIS A 230 -5.42 -12.14 23.00
N ILE A 231 -6.31 -13.11 22.82
CA ILE A 231 -7.39 -12.98 21.86
C ILE A 231 -8.29 -11.84 22.25
N THR A 232 -8.52 -10.93 21.30
CA THR A 232 -9.45 -9.83 21.47
C THR A 232 -10.80 -10.19 20.87
N PRO A 233 -11.91 -9.97 21.59
CA PRO A 233 -13.25 -10.05 21.01
C PRO A 233 -13.37 -9.14 19.79
N TYR A 234 -14.07 -9.63 18.76
CA TYR A 234 -14.24 -8.88 17.53
C TYR A 234 -15.64 -9.07 16.94
N GLY A 235 -16.08 -8.04 16.22
CA GLY A 235 -17.18 -8.08 15.28
C GLY A 235 -16.68 -8.09 13.83
N MET A 236 -17.60 -8.18 12.88
CA MET A 236 -17.32 -8.01 11.46
C MET A 236 -18.15 -6.85 10.92
N THR A 237 -17.56 -5.99 10.09
CA THR A 237 -18.32 -4.97 9.34
C THR A 237 -19.16 -5.62 8.23
N GLU A 238 -20.06 -4.84 7.61
CA GLU A 238 -20.80 -5.25 6.41
C GLU A 238 -19.87 -5.61 5.22
N THR A 239 -18.66 -5.05 5.21
CA THR A 239 -17.60 -5.31 4.23
C THR A 239 -16.67 -6.48 4.63
N ASN A 240 -17.02 -7.24 5.68
CA ASN A 240 -16.23 -8.34 6.24
C ASN A 240 -14.85 -7.94 6.79
N GLU A 241 -14.72 -6.74 7.33
CA GLU A 241 -13.51 -6.32 8.06
C GLU A 241 -13.65 -6.65 9.55
N PHE A 242 -12.56 -7.13 10.16
CA PHE A 242 -12.52 -7.42 11.59
C PHE A 242 -12.52 -6.12 12.41
N VAL A 243 -13.44 -5.98 13.36
CA VAL A 243 -13.48 -4.87 14.31
C VAL A 243 -13.22 -5.41 15.71
N PHE A 244 -12.01 -5.22 16.22
CA PHE A 244 -11.67 -5.63 17.59
C PHE A 244 -12.08 -4.57 18.61
N ASP A 245 -12.49 -4.97 19.80
CA ASP A 245 -12.83 -4.03 20.87
C ASP A 245 -11.59 -3.35 21.48
N GLU A 246 -11.78 -2.49 22.49
CA GLU A 246 -10.71 -1.69 23.11
C GLU A 246 -9.66 -2.50 23.89
N ARG A 247 -9.89 -3.81 24.10
CA ARG A 247 -9.02 -4.73 24.84
C ARG A 247 -7.92 -5.29 23.91
N ILE A 248 -7.28 -4.41 23.16
CA ILE A 248 -6.05 -4.67 22.40
C ILE A 248 -4.85 -4.05 23.08
N THR A 249 -3.68 -4.64 22.83
CA THR A 249 -2.42 -4.13 23.38
C THR A 249 -1.99 -2.84 22.69
N HIS A 250 -1.55 -1.87 23.49
CA HIS A 250 -1.01 -0.60 23.00
C HIS A 250 0.43 -0.37 23.47
N ILE A 251 1.33 -0.08 22.52
CA ILE A 251 2.72 0.34 22.80
C ILE A 251 2.96 1.70 22.16
N ILE A 252 3.05 2.75 22.98
CA ILE A 252 2.95 4.13 22.50
C ILE A 252 4.10 5.00 23.06
N GLY A 253 4.78 5.75 22.21
CA GLY A 253 5.82 6.69 22.65
C GLY A 253 5.24 7.81 23.52
N GLY A 254 4.24 8.51 23.00
CA GLY A 254 3.45 9.51 23.74
C GLY A 254 1.95 9.37 23.46
N LEU A 255 1.14 9.31 24.54
CA LEU A 255 -0.31 9.22 24.47
C LEU A 255 -0.95 10.52 24.99
N ALA A 256 -1.83 11.14 24.21
CA ALA A 256 -2.53 12.35 24.62
C ALA A 256 -4.04 12.23 24.46
N GLN A 257 -4.77 12.56 25.53
CA GLN A 257 -6.19 12.87 25.47
C GLN A 257 -6.35 14.38 25.36
N ASN A 258 -7.04 14.89 24.33
CA ASN A 258 -7.24 16.32 24.08
C ASN A 258 -5.94 17.11 24.13
N GLY A 259 -4.91 16.60 23.44
CA GLY A 259 -3.56 17.12 23.55
C GLY A 259 -2.71 16.80 22.33
N SER A 260 -1.70 17.62 22.05
CA SER A 260 -0.78 17.39 20.92
C SER A 260 0.38 16.47 21.30
N ALA A 261 0.98 15.82 20.30
CA ALA A 261 2.11 14.92 20.47
C ALA A 261 3.25 15.27 19.52
N ARG A 262 4.47 15.43 20.06
CA ARG A 262 5.63 15.77 19.24
C ARG A 262 6.92 15.05 19.65
N GLU A 263 7.74 14.67 18.67
CA GLU A 263 9.09 14.13 18.89
C GLU A 263 9.12 12.84 19.76
N ASN A 264 8.01 12.12 19.90
CA ASN A 264 7.95 10.88 20.70
C ASN A 264 8.48 9.69 19.90
N GLN A 265 8.90 8.63 20.61
CA GLN A 265 9.56 7.49 20.00
C GLN A 265 9.11 6.14 20.59
N VAL A 266 8.91 5.14 19.73
CA VAL A 266 8.93 3.71 20.11
C VAL A 266 10.12 3.05 19.43
N HIS A 267 10.86 2.23 20.18
CA HIS A 267 11.97 1.43 19.68
C HIS A 267 11.81 -0.04 20.08
N LEU A 268 11.53 -0.89 19.09
CA LEU A 268 11.50 -2.34 19.27
C LEU A 268 12.84 -2.93 18.84
N ASN A 269 13.54 -3.55 19.79
CA ASN A 269 14.89 -4.08 19.60
C ASN A 269 15.01 -5.50 20.18
N GLY A 270 14.35 -6.44 19.52
CA GLY A 270 14.46 -7.88 19.79
C GLY A 270 13.43 -8.43 20.79
N THR A 271 12.47 -7.61 21.23
CA THR A 271 11.37 -8.04 22.12
C THR A 271 10.59 -9.22 21.52
N ARG A 272 10.03 -10.08 22.38
CA ARG A 272 9.21 -11.22 21.96
C ARG A 272 7.72 -10.91 22.18
N PHE A 273 6.95 -10.99 21.12
CA PHE A 273 5.49 -10.93 21.14
C PHE A 273 4.93 -12.34 21.13
N ILE A 274 4.15 -12.68 22.15
CA ILE A 274 3.61 -14.03 22.35
C ILE A 274 2.11 -13.97 22.10
N MET A 275 1.64 -14.62 21.05
CA MET A 275 0.20 -14.75 20.82
C MET A 275 -0.34 -15.78 21.79
N HIS A 276 -1.27 -15.38 22.65
CA HIS A 276 -1.88 -16.27 23.64
C HIS A 276 -3.26 -16.68 23.14
N GLY A 277 -3.41 -17.97 22.82
CA GLY A 277 -4.64 -18.56 22.32
C GLY A 277 -5.28 -19.57 23.28
N PRO A 278 -6.57 -19.93 23.10
CA PRO A 278 -7.30 -20.81 23.98
C PRO A 278 -7.08 -22.26 23.54
N SER A 279 -7.31 -23.19 24.46
CA SER A 279 -7.40 -24.62 24.14
C SER A 279 -8.64 -24.93 23.30
N GLY A 280 -8.57 -25.97 22.45
CA GLY A 280 -9.76 -26.53 21.79
C GLY A 280 -10.27 -25.79 20.55
N VAL A 281 -9.54 -24.79 20.04
CA VAL A 281 -9.80 -24.12 18.76
C VAL A 281 -8.66 -24.35 17.77
N TYR A 282 -8.94 -24.21 16.47
CA TYR A 282 -7.93 -24.38 15.42
C TYR A 282 -7.24 -23.07 15.02
N SER A 283 -7.84 -21.92 15.34
CA SER A 283 -7.26 -20.60 15.07
C SER A 283 -7.61 -19.58 16.15
N SER A 284 -6.80 -18.54 16.25
CA SER A 284 -7.00 -17.41 17.16
C SER A 284 -6.59 -16.09 16.50
N TYR A 285 -7.19 -15.00 16.96
CA TYR A 285 -6.94 -13.66 16.44
C TYR A 285 -6.60 -12.72 17.58
N SER A 286 -5.51 -11.98 17.43
CA SER A 286 -5.07 -10.97 18.39
C SER A 286 -4.66 -9.72 17.64
N ALA A 287 -4.80 -8.56 18.27
CA ALA A 287 -4.53 -7.27 17.65
C ALA A 287 -3.72 -6.34 18.55
N ALA A 288 -3.00 -5.40 17.92
CA ALA A 288 -2.23 -4.39 18.62
C ALA A 288 -2.09 -3.08 17.86
N HIS A 289 -1.99 -2.00 18.62
CA HIS A 289 -1.55 -0.69 18.14
C HIS A 289 -0.14 -0.39 18.65
N ILE A 290 0.77 -0.06 17.73
CA ILE A 290 2.14 0.31 18.07
C ILE A 290 2.47 1.65 17.40
N ALA A 291 2.67 2.69 18.20
CA ALA A 291 2.69 4.05 17.67
C ALA A 291 3.81 4.92 18.28
N GLY A 292 4.47 5.73 17.45
CA GLY A 292 5.33 6.82 17.96
C GLY A 292 4.51 7.80 18.82
N ALA A 293 3.31 8.16 18.36
CA ALA A 293 2.33 8.89 19.14
C ALA A 293 0.88 8.50 18.78
N PHE A 294 0.00 8.62 19.77
CA PHE A 294 -1.43 8.38 19.63
C PHE A 294 -2.20 9.51 20.33
N ILE A 295 -3.13 10.14 19.62
CA ILE A 295 -3.92 11.27 20.12
C ILE A 295 -5.41 10.98 19.95
N ASP A 296 -6.13 10.99 21.07
CA ASP A 296 -7.59 10.95 21.11
C ASP A 296 -8.15 12.33 21.42
N VAL A 297 -9.29 12.64 20.79
CA VAL A 297 -9.92 13.96 20.84
C VAL A 297 -11.42 13.83 21.10
N ASP A 298 -11.89 14.49 22.15
CA ASP A 298 -13.30 14.68 22.47
C ASP A 298 -13.69 16.15 22.69
N ASP A 299 -12.71 17.07 22.75
CA ASP A 299 -12.93 18.50 23.02
C ASP A 299 -13.24 19.34 21.77
N GLY A 300 -13.31 18.68 20.61
CA GLY A 300 -13.60 19.29 19.31
C GLY A 300 -12.49 20.17 18.74
N LYS A 301 -11.30 20.22 19.35
CA LYS A 301 -10.16 21.02 18.87
C LYS A 301 -9.17 20.19 18.10
N ASN A 302 -8.37 20.88 17.28
CA ASN A 302 -7.30 20.23 16.52
C ASN A 302 -6.08 20.00 17.42
N HIS A 303 -5.61 18.76 17.46
CA HIS A 303 -4.41 18.33 18.17
C HIS A 303 -3.50 17.56 17.20
N ASN A 304 -2.22 17.95 17.13
CA ASN A 304 -1.34 17.49 16.07
C ASN A 304 -0.35 16.42 16.54
N ALA A 305 -0.07 15.44 15.68
CA ALA A 305 1.00 14.45 15.84
C ALA A 305 2.19 14.82 14.93
N ILE A 306 3.25 15.37 15.50
CA ILE A 306 4.36 15.99 14.75
C ILE A 306 5.70 15.30 15.01
N ASN A 307 6.41 14.89 13.95
CA ASN A 307 7.79 14.38 14.04
C ASN A 307 7.99 13.20 15.02
N ASN A 308 6.99 12.35 15.19
CA ASN A 308 7.10 11.16 16.01
C ASN A 308 7.75 10.02 15.21
N THR A 309 8.41 9.09 15.90
CA THR A 309 9.17 8.02 15.25
C THR A 309 8.82 6.65 15.81
N LEU A 310 8.56 5.71 14.93
CA LEU A 310 8.53 4.28 15.23
C LEU A 310 9.74 3.61 14.59
N LEU A 311 10.63 3.06 15.41
CA LEU A 311 11.82 2.32 14.98
C LEU A 311 11.67 0.83 15.33
N ILE A 312 11.62 -0.03 14.31
CA ILE A 312 11.56 -1.48 14.46
C ILE A 312 12.87 -2.08 13.94
N ASP A 313 13.82 -2.26 14.85
CA ASP A 313 15.06 -2.98 14.54
C ASP A 313 14.81 -4.48 14.44
N SER A 314 14.05 -5.02 15.38
CA SER A 314 13.53 -6.39 15.35
C SER A 314 12.49 -6.62 16.45
N PHE A 315 11.63 -7.62 16.25
CA PHE A 315 10.90 -8.33 17.30
C PHE A 315 10.80 -9.81 16.89
N ASN A 316 10.25 -10.66 17.75
CA ASN A 316 10.03 -12.08 17.48
C ASN A 316 8.57 -12.46 17.75
N LEU A 317 8.03 -13.41 16.98
CA LEU A 317 6.70 -13.99 17.22
C LEU A 317 6.83 -15.33 17.95
N GLY A 318 6.05 -15.48 19.01
CA GLY A 318 5.89 -16.71 19.78
C GLY A 318 4.41 -17.09 19.93
N LEU A 319 4.16 -18.33 20.33
CA LEU A 319 2.82 -18.84 20.61
C LEU A 319 2.78 -19.42 22.01
N LYS A 320 1.69 -19.18 22.71
CA LYS A 320 1.31 -19.85 23.96
C LYS A 320 -0.15 -20.24 23.85
N VAL A 321 -0.46 -21.49 24.15
CA VAL A 321 -1.85 -21.99 24.13
C VAL A 321 -2.11 -22.70 25.44
N ASP A 322 -3.32 -22.57 25.96
CA ASP A 322 -3.73 -23.18 27.23
C ASP A 322 -3.74 -24.73 27.22
N GLU A 323 -3.54 -25.35 26.05
CA GLU A 323 -3.43 -26.79 25.87
C GLU A 323 -1.96 -27.27 25.79
N SER A 324 -1.67 -28.38 26.48
CA SER A 324 -0.30 -28.94 26.55
C SER A 324 0.17 -29.63 25.25
N LYS A 325 -0.72 -29.98 24.32
CA LYS A 325 -0.39 -30.63 23.04
C LYS A 325 -1.28 -30.10 21.92
N LEU A 326 -0.66 -29.53 20.90
CA LEU A 326 -1.33 -29.07 19.70
C LEU A 326 -0.86 -29.87 18.49
N PHE A 327 -1.81 -30.31 17.67
CA PHE A 327 -1.53 -30.94 16.37
C PHE A 327 -1.69 -29.94 15.22
N PHE A 328 -2.67 -29.04 15.31
CA PHE A 328 -2.94 -27.99 14.34
C PHE A 328 -3.42 -26.73 15.06
N TYR A 329 -2.79 -25.59 14.78
CA TYR A 329 -3.15 -24.31 15.36
C TYR A 329 -2.60 -23.15 14.52
N ASP A 330 -3.46 -22.24 14.08
CA ASP A 330 -3.10 -21.06 13.27
C ASP A 330 -3.45 -19.78 14.03
N SER A 331 -2.48 -19.16 14.69
CA SER A 331 -2.69 -17.89 15.39
C SER A 331 -2.35 -16.73 14.46
N ILE A 332 -3.24 -15.74 14.39
CA ILE A 332 -3.10 -14.58 13.51
C ILE A 332 -2.96 -13.32 14.37
N PHE A 333 -1.87 -12.61 14.11
CA PHE A 333 -1.54 -11.35 14.76
C PHE A 333 -1.76 -10.18 13.80
N PHE A 334 -2.72 -9.32 14.12
CA PHE A 334 -2.97 -8.07 13.41
C PHE A 334 -2.22 -6.93 14.09
N GLY A 335 -1.23 -6.38 13.40
CA GLY A 335 -0.48 -5.22 13.89
C GLY A 335 -0.76 -3.97 13.06
N GLU A 336 -1.34 -2.95 13.67
CA GLU A 336 -1.37 -1.60 13.10
C GLU A 336 -0.26 -0.75 13.73
N PHE A 337 0.58 -0.18 12.86
CA PHE A 337 1.77 0.56 13.24
C PHE A 337 1.68 1.99 12.75
N PHE A 338 1.92 2.95 13.63
CA PHE A 338 1.77 4.38 13.32
C PHE A 338 3.05 5.16 13.63
N GLY A 339 3.49 6.02 12.70
CA GLY A 339 4.47 7.05 13.03
C GLY A 339 3.84 8.06 14.01
N GLY A 340 2.66 8.57 13.65
CA GLY A 340 1.78 9.34 14.53
C GLY A 340 0.31 9.25 14.09
N LYS A 341 -0.59 9.06 15.06
CA LYS A 341 -2.04 9.02 14.85
C LYS A 341 -2.74 10.15 15.59
N THR A 342 -3.69 10.82 14.94
CA THR A 342 -4.60 11.79 15.58
C THR A 342 -6.03 11.64 15.07
N ALA A 343 -6.99 11.71 15.99
CA ALA A 343 -8.42 11.74 15.65
C ALA A 343 -8.83 13.06 14.99
N LYS A 344 -8.25 14.19 15.41
CA LYS A 344 -8.55 15.51 14.86
C LYS A 344 -7.35 16.44 14.92
N GLY A 345 -6.92 16.95 13.79
CA GLY A 345 -5.67 17.68 13.61
C GLY A 345 -4.74 16.99 12.60
N ASN A 346 -3.49 17.43 12.54
CA ASN A 346 -2.55 16.99 11.50
C ASN A 346 -1.54 15.96 12.01
N ALA A 347 -1.19 14.98 11.18
CA ALA A 347 -0.15 13.98 11.41
C ALA A 347 1.04 14.23 10.46
N ASN A 348 1.96 15.13 10.84
CA ASN A 348 2.99 15.65 9.94
C ASN A 348 4.42 15.27 10.33
N GLY A 349 5.25 15.00 9.33
CA GLY A 349 6.70 14.77 9.52
C GLY A 349 7.04 13.50 10.31
N ASN A 350 6.08 12.59 10.51
CA ASN A 350 6.28 11.38 11.28
C ASN A 350 7.07 10.33 10.47
N LYS A 351 7.73 9.42 11.18
CA LYS A 351 8.63 8.45 10.57
C LYS A 351 8.39 7.04 11.09
N ILE A 352 8.39 6.06 10.18
CA ILE A 352 8.54 4.64 10.50
C ILE A 352 9.84 4.13 9.83
N ILE A 353 10.65 3.39 10.58
CA ILE A 353 11.85 2.71 10.09
C ILE A 353 11.72 1.21 10.39
N LEU A 354 11.74 0.38 9.34
CA LEU A 354 11.58 -1.07 9.42
C LEU A 354 12.84 -1.80 8.95
N ASN A 355 13.54 -2.46 9.88
CA ASN A 355 14.74 -3.24 9.58
C ASN A 355 14.50 -4.75 9.63
N ASN A 356 13.67 -5.24 10.55
CA ASN A 356 13.32 -6.65 10.61
C ASN A 356 11.95 -6.85 11.28
N VAL A 357 11.01 -7.43 10.55
CA VAL A 357 9.62 -7.62 11.00
C VAL A 357 9.25 -9.07 10.66
N PRO A 358 9.27 -10.01 11.61
CA PRO A 358 8.87 -11.37 11.33
C PRO A 358 7.38 -11.42 11.02
N SER A 359 6.99 -12.12 9.96
CA SER A 359 5.58 -12.38 9.63
C SER A 359 5.16 -13.83 9.86
N LEU A 360 6.09 -14.74 10.19
CA LEU A 360 5.76 -16.14 10.46
C LEU A 360 6.66 -16.69 11.56
N SER A 361 6.05 -17.45 12.47
CA SER A 361 6.74 -18.29 13.44
C SER A 361 6.14 -19.69 13.42
N ARG A 362 6.94 -20.69 13.02
CA ARG A 362 6.53 -22.10 13.03
C ARG A 362 6.97 -22.74 14.33
N VAL A 363 6.02 -23.17 15.14
CA VAL A 363 6.28 -23.84 16.43
C VAL A 363 6.50 -25.33 16.21
N SER A 364 5.63 -25.94 15.39
CA SER A 364 5.75 -27.34 14.97
C SER A 364 4.99 -27.55 13.65
N LYS A 365 4.96 -28.79 13.14
CA LYS A 365 4.16 -29.11 11.94
C LYS A 365 2.68 -28.86 12.25
N GLY A 366 2.05 -27.95 11.51
CA GLY A 366 0.63 -27.59 11.68
C GLY A 366 0.37 -26.50 12.74
N VAL A 367 1.37 -26.07 13.50
CA VAL A 367 1.23 -25.08 14.59
C VAL A 367 2.10 -23.86 14.31
N LYS A 368 1.48 -22.69 14.16
CA LYS A 368 2.18 -21.46 13.76
C LYS A 368 1.50 -20.17 14.23
N VAL A 369 2.26 -19.09 14.11
CA VAL A 369 1.78 -17.70 14.21
C VAL A 369 2.04 -17.00 12.89
N GLN A 370 1.03 -16.37 12.32
CA GLN A 370 1.12 -15.53 11.13
C GLN A 370 0.85 -14.06 11.50
N GLY A 371 1.73 -13.16 11.07
CA GLY A 371 1.55 -11.73 11.17
C GLY A 371 0.90 -11.14 9.91
N ILE A 372 -0.05 -10.24 10.13
CA ILE A 372 -0.68 -9.37 9.11
C ILE A 372 -0.48 -7.94 9.59
N TYR A 373 0.09 -7.08 8.75
CA TYR A 373 0.60 -5.79 9.19
C TYR A 373 0.15 -4.64 8.31
N GLU A 374 -0.21 -3.54 8.95
CA GLU A 374 -0.43 -2.24 8.29
C GLU A 374 0.45 -1.17 8.94
N PHE A 375 1.22 -0.47 8.12
CA PHE A 375 2.12 0.60 8.54
C PHE A 375 1.63 1.93 7.98
N PHE A 376 1.41 2.91 8.85
CA PHE A 376 0.97 4.27 8.50
C PHE A 376 2.00 5.30 8.97
N GLY A 377 2.68 5.98 8.04
CA GLY A 377 3.61 7.05 8.38
C GLY A 377 2.93 8.14 9.21
N GLY A 378 1.85 8.72 8.68
CA GLY A 378 0.93 9.59 9.42
C GLY A 378 -0.52 9.17 9.24
N TYR A 379 -1.33 9.30 10.30
CA TYR A 379 -2.75 8.95 10.29
C TYR A 379 -3.58 10.07 10.93
N ALA A 380 -4.45 10.70 10.14
CA ALA A 380 -5.35 11.77 10.59
C ALA A 380 -6.79 11.46 10.18
N LEU A 381 -7.70 11.23 11.14
CA LEU A 381 -9.11 10.97 10.83
C LEU A 381 -9.84 12.25 10.36
N GLU A 382 -9.58 13.37 11.02
CA GLU A 382 -10.05 14.71 10.64
C GLU A 382 -8.86 15.68 10.54
N GLY A 383 -8.24 15.75 9.38
CA GLY A 383 -7.15 16.66 9.10
C GLY A 383 -6.21 16.13 8.03
N LYS A 384 -4.97 16.62 8.04
CA LYS A 384 -3.95 16.32 7.02
C LYS A 384 -2.86 15.39 7.53
N ALA A 385 -2.22 14.65 6.62
CA ALA A 385 -1.03 13.88 6.91
C ALA A 385 0.05 14.13 5.85
N GLU A 386 1.00 15.01 6.18
CA GLU A 386 1.99 15.54 5.23
C GLU A 386 3.44 15.26 5.67
N ASP A 387 4.35 15.21 4.70
CA ASP A 387 5.80 15.11 4.92
C ASP A 387 6.24 13.84 5.69
N ASN A 388 5.42 12.79 5.72
CA ASN A 388 5.73 11.56 6.46
C ASN A 388 6.68 10.65 5.68
N VAL A 389 7.45 9.83 6.40
CA VAL A 389 8.44 8.92 5.80
C VAL A 389 8.27 7.50 6.34
N LEU A 390 8.11 6.54 5.42
CA LEU A 390 8.17 5.11 5.70
C LEU A 390 9.41 4.52 5.02
N ASP A 391 10.40 4.12 5.80
CA ASP A 391 11.67 3.56 5.31
C ASP A 391 11.76 2.07 5.65
N VAL A 392 11.71 1.22 4.63
CA VAL A 392 11.68 -0.23 4.71
C VAL A 392 12.96 -0.80 4.11
N ALA A 393 13.77 -1.42 4.96
CA ALA A 393 15.01 -2.08 4.56
C ALA A 393 15.13 -3.41 5.31
N LEU A 394 14.29 -4.38 4.92
CA LEU A 394 14.18 -5.64 5.62
C LEU A 394 15.47 -6.46 5.49
N LYS A 395 16.02 -6.89 6.63
CA LYS A 395 17.14 -7.85 6.68
C LYS A 395 16.70 -9.26 6.29
N SER A 396 15.44 -9.58 6.53
CA SER A 396 14.83 -10.86 6.18
C SER A 396 13.46 -10.60 5.57
N PRO A 397 13.14 -11.20 4.40
CA PRO A 397 11.87 -10.95 3.75
C PRO A 397 10.68 -11.45 4.58
N LEU A 398 9.52 -10.85 4.39
CA LEU A 398 8.27 -11.31 4.99
C LEU A 398 7.96 -12.72 4.49
N GLN A 399 7.88 -13.65 5.43
CA GLN A 399 7.44 -15.02 5.18
C GLN A 399 5.93 -15.07 4.97
N ILE A 400 5.52 -15.97 4.09
CA ILE A 400 4.11 -16.19 3.71
C ILE A 400 3.77 -17.67 3.93
N THR A 401 2.50 -17.98 4.11
CA THR A 401 2.01 -19.36 4.24
C THR A 401 0.51 -19.44 3.98
N ALA A 402 -0.02 -20.65 3.76
CA ALA A 402 -1.46 -20.85 3.63
C ALA A 402 -2.12 -20.63 4.99
N THR A 403 -3.13 -19.77 5.09
CA THR A 403 -3.76 -19.40 6.38
C THR A 403 -5.24 -19.76 6.39
N TYR A 404 -5.86 -19.91 7.57
CA TYR A 404 -7.33 -20.07 7.66
C TYR A 404 -8.09 -18.87 7.07
N LEU A 405 -7.52 -17.66 7.16
CA LEU A 405 -8.07 -16.46 6.52
C LEU A 405 -7.88 -16.44 4.99
N ARG A 406 -7.09 -17.38 4.44
CA ARG A 406 -6.70 -17.40 3.03
C ARG A 406 -6.13 -16.04 2.59
N GLN A 407 -5.30 -15.45 3.45
CA GLN A 407 -4.72 -14.13 3.25
C GLN A 407 -3.36 -14.00 3.95
N ASN A 408 -2.39 -13.48 3.22
CA ASN A 408 -1.23 -12.73 3.68
C ASN A 408 -1.40 -11.29 3.17
N SER A 409 -1.44 -10.31 4.07
CA SER A 409 -1.64 -8.91 3.70
C SER A 409 -0.64 -8.02 4.41
N PHE A 410 0.06 -7.21 3.62
CA PHE A 410 1.02 -6.23 4.13
C PHE A 410 0.75 -4.86 3.50
N GLY A 411 0.37 -3.90 4.34
CA GLY A 411 0.06 -2.52 3.94
C GLY A 411 1.17 -1.55 4.34
N PHE A 412 1.64 -0.75 3.39
CA PHE A 412 2.64 0.29 3.57
C PHE A 412 2.07 1.61 3.09
N TYR A 413 1.62 2.44 4.03
CA TYR A 413 0.95 3.70 3.77
C TYR A 413 1.83 4.85 4.27
N GLY A 414 2.19 5.78 3.38
CA GLY A 414 2.92 6.99 3.78
C GLY A 414 2.03 7.89 4.63
N ALA A 415 0.75 8.01 4.24
CA ALA A 415 -0.25 8.78 4.94
C ALA A 415 -1.68 8.26 4.68
N TYR A 416 -2.54 8.42 5.69
CA TYR A 416 -4.00 8.39 5.58
C TYR A 416 -4.58 9.67 6.22
N ALA A 417 -5.44 10.38 5.50
CA ALA A 417 -5.99 11.67 5.92
C ALA A 417 -7.40 11.91 5.38
N SER A 418 -8.15 12.85 5.96
CA SER A 418 -9.39 13.35 5.36
C SER A 418 -9.16 14.54 4.42
N ASP A 419 -8.22 15.44 4.76
CA ASP A 419 -8.15 16.80 4.17
C ASP A 419 -6.88 17.05 3.34
N GLY A 420 -6.05 16.03 3.14
CA GLY A 420 -4.85 16.09 2.30
C GLY A 420 -3.71 15.20 2.76
N ALA A 421 -2.96 14.66 1.79
CA ALA A 421 -1.86 13.73 2.00
C ALA A 421 -0.71 14.00 1.02
N SER A 422 0.02 15.10 1.21
CA SER A 422 1.09 15.56 0.29
C SER A 422 2.50 15.36 0.86
N ASN A 423 3.49 15.31 -0.03
CA ASN A 423 4.92 15.20 0.27
C ASN A 423 5.34 13.94 1.05
N ASN A 424 4.52 12.89 1.06
CA ASN A 424 4.84 11.66 1.77
C ASN A 424 5.80 10.79 0.94
N THR A 425 6.72 10.12 1.62
CA THR A 425 7.75 9.29 0.98
C THR A 425 7.76 7.87 1.53
N ILE A 426 7.63 6.87 0.65
CA ILE A 426 7.87 5.47 0.96
C ILE A 426 9.15 5.02 0.25
N LYS A 427 10.07 4.42 0.99
CA LYS A 427 11.30 3.80 0.46
C LYS A 427 11.29 2.32 0.81
N ILE A 428 11.44 1.45 -0.18
CA ILE A 428 11.54 0.01 0.03
C ILE A 428 12.81 -0.50 -0.66
N ARG A 429 13.63 -1.22 0.11
CA ARG A 429 14.89 -1.82 -0.30
C ARG A 429 14.97 -3.26 0.23
N ASN A 430 15.72 -4.09 -0.49
CA ASN A 430 15.82 -5.54 -0.27
C ASN A 430 14.51 -6.28 -0.56
N ASN A 431 14.60 -7.61 -0.63
CA ASN A 431 13.45 -8.49 -0.83
C ASN A 431 12.36 -8.27 0.22
N LEU A 432 11.17 -7.91 -0.26
CA LEU A 432 10.02 -7.63 0.59
C LEU A 432 9.36 -8.91 1.12
N THR A 433 9.20 -9.93 0.28
CA THR A 433 8.61 -11.22 0.68
C THR A 433 9.48 -12.40 0.24
N VAL A 434 9.34 -13.53 0.93
CA VAL A 434 9.95 -14.79 0.51
C VAL A 434 9.21 -15.31 -0.73
N ILE A 435 9.96 -15.87 -1.69
CA ILE A 435 9.38 -16.66 -2.78
C ILE A 435 9.08 -18.05 -2.24
N ASP A 436 7.80 -18.37 -2.07
CA ASP A 436 7.32 -19.72 -1.82
C ASP A 436 6.21 -20.08 -2.83
N GLY A 437 5.81 -21.35 -2.88
CA GLY A 437 4.73 -21.82 -3.76
C GLY A 437 3.34 -21.72 -3.13
N THR A 438 3.17 -20.94 -2.06
CA THR A 438 1.89 -20.78 -1.40
C THR A 438 1.05 -19.75 -2.14
N ASP A 439 -0.14 -20.13 -2.57
CA ASP A 439 -1.12 -19.20 -3.14
C ASP A 439 -2.36 -19.13 -2.23
N ASN A 440 -2.64 -17.96 -1.62
CA ASN A 440 -3.98 -17.67 -1.13
C ASN A 440 -4.70 -16.66 -2.03
N ILE A 441 -6.03 -16.76 -2.04
CA ILE A 441 -6.88 -15.99 -2.96
C ILE A 441 -6.89 -14.48 -2.65
N ASN A 442 -6.66 -14.09 -1.39
CA ASN A 442 -6.69 -12.69 -0.93
C ASN A 442 -5.30 -12.12 -0.63
N ASP A 443 -4.22 -12.79 -1.06
CA ASP A 443 -2.86 -12.31 -0.84
C ASP A 443 -2.62 -10.96 -1.51
N ARG A 444 -2.02 -10.01 -0.79
CA ARG A 444 -1.73 -8.67 -1.34
C ARG A 444 -0.62 -7.93 -0.59
N VAL A 445 0.15 -7.14 -1.35
CA VAL A 445 1.00 -6.08 -0.84
C VAL A 445 0.47 -4.75 -1.35
N ASN A 446 0.07 -3.86 -0.44
CA ASN A 446 -0.39 -2.52 -0.77
C ASN A 446 0.70 -1.51 -0.38
N ILE A 447 1.09 -0.65 -1.31
CA ILE A 447 2.00 0.46 -1.07
C ILE A 447 1.31 1.72 -1.57
N ILE A 448 0.94 2.64 -0.68
CA ILE A 448 0.24 3.89 -1.04
C ILE A 448 0.89 5.07 -0.35
N ALA A 449 1.52 5.98 -1.10
CA ALA A 449 2.25 7.09 -0.48
C ALA A 449 1.34 8.13 0.19
N GLY A 450 0.23 8.54 -0.44
CA GLY A 450 -0.77 9.41 0.18
C GLY A 450 -2.20 8.97 -0.13
N ARG A 451 -3.00 8.69 0.89
CA ARG A 451 -4.43 8.36 0.77
C ARG A 451 -5.25 9.45 1.46
N THR A 452 -6.20 10.04 0.73
CA THR A 452 -7.04 11.13 1.28
C THR A 452 -8.47 11.11 0.76
N LEU A 453 -9.43 11.50 1.61
CA LEU A 453 -10.85 11.62 1.25
C LEU A 453 -11.16 12.89 0.44
N ALA A 454 -10.39 13.95 0.67
CA ALA A 454 -10.50 15.24 0.01
C ALA A 454 -9.14 15.95 -0.01
N GLY A 455 -9.09 17.15 -0.60
CA GLY A 455 -7.87 17.95 -0.68
C GLY A 455 -6.78 17.36 -1.58
N LYS A 456 -5.55 17.82 -1.39
CA LYS A 456 -4.42 17.56 -2.31
C LYS A 456 -3.58 16.36 -1.89
N ALA A 457 -3.11 15.60 -2.88
CA ALA A 457 -2.14 14.52 -2.73
C ALA A 457 -0.96 14.74 -3.70
N ASN A 458 -0.19 15.80 -3.45
CA ASN A 458 0.88 16.27 -4.33
C ASN A 458 2.26 15.80 -3.85
N ASN A 459 3.19 15.66 -4.80
CA ASN A 459 4.61 15.37 -4.56
C ASN A 459 4.89 14.14 -3.69
N ASN A 460 3.99 13.17 -3.67
CA ASN A 460 4.21 11.90 -2.98
C ASN A 460 5.19 11.04 -3.79
N ILE A 461 6.03 10.29 -3.09
CA ILE A 461 7.11 9.51 -3.67
C ILE A 461 7.03 8.07 -3.17
N VAL A 462 7.00 7.12 -4.10
CA VAL A 462 7.32 5.71 -3.85
C VAL A 462 8.63 5.39 -4.56
N ASP A 463 9.64 4.99 -3.81
CA ASP A 463 10.93 4.53 -4.31
C ASP A 463 11.15 3.07 -3.90
N PHE A 464 10.95 2.13 -4.84
CA PHE A 464 11.03 0.70 -4.60
C PHE A 464 12.16 0.09 -5.44
N LYS A 465 13.22 -0.36 -4.75
CA LYS A 465 14.44 -0.84 -5.40
C LYS A 465 14.90 -2.20 -4.90
N ASP A 466 15.54 -2.94 -5.80
CA ASP A 466 16.33 -4.14 -5.51
C ASP A 466 15.57 -5.18 -4.66
N SER A 467 14.43 -5.65 -5.18
CA SER A 467 13.52 -6.50 -4.42
C SER A 467 12.79 -7.55 -5.25
N GLN A 468 12.59 -8.70 -4.63
CA GLN A 468 11.65 -9.74 -5.07
C GLN A 468 10.36 -9.68 -4.26
N VAL A 469 9.23 -9.88 -4.94
CA VAL A 469 7.89 -9.94 -4.34
C VAL A 469 7.15 -11.15 -4.88
N ALA A 470 6.68 -12.01 -3.97
CA ALA A 470 5.96 -13.23 -4.30
C ALA A 470 4.45 -13.03 -4.36
N LEU A 471 3.95 -11.99 -3.71
CA LEU A 471 2.52 -11.66 -3.65
C LEU A 471 2.12 -10.66 -4.74
N PRO A 472 0.82 -10.59 -5.10
CA PRO A 472 0.28 -9.48 -5.88
C PRO A 472 0.69 -8.12 -5.31
N LEU A 473 1.24 -7.26 -6.18
CA LEU A 473 1.85 -6.00 -5.78
C LEU A 473 1.04 -4.82 -6.31
N TYR A 474 0.57 -3.96 -5.39
CA TYR A 474 -0.21 -2.77 -5.68
C TYR A 474 0.56 -1.52 -5.21
N VAL A 475 0.99 -0.66 -6.15
CA VAL A 475 1.89 0.47 -5.86
C VAL A 475 1.30 1.80 -6.34
N TYR A 476 0.86 2.63 -5.43
CA TYR A 476 0.18 3.88 -5.75
C TYR A 476 0.86 5.08 -5.11
N ALA A 477 1.02 6.16 -5.86
CA ALA A 477 1.38 7.44 -5.23
C ALA A 477 0.19 8.02 -4.46
N THR A 478 -1.01 7.87 -5.02
CA THR A 478 -2.27 8.21 -4.36
C THR A 478 -3.39 7.29 -4.83
N TRP A 479 -4.42 7.11 -4.02
CA TRP A 479 -5.54 6.22 -4.34
C TRP A 479 -6.86 6.82 -3.88
N SER A 480 -7.94 6.41 -4.54
CA SER A 480 -9.31 6.77 -4.22
C SER A 480 -9.81 5.92 -3.07
N GLU A 481 -10.70 6.45 -2.27
CA GLU A 481 -11.19 5.78 -1.07
C GLU A 481 -12.67 5.48 -1.15
N ASP A 482 -13.05 4.25 -0.83
CA ASP A 482 -14.46 3.94 -0.56
C ASP A 482 -14.73 4.24 0.91
N PHE A 483 -15.56 5.26 1.16
CA PHE A 483 -15.89 5.72 2.49
C PHE A 483 -17.40 5.97 2.57
N GLU A 484 -18.06 5.34 3.55
CA GLU A 484 -19.52 5.43 3.77
C GLU A 484 -20.36 5.13 2.50
N GLY A 485 -19.90 4.18 1.68
CA GLY A 485 -20.60 3.77 0.45
C GLY A 485 -20.43 4.72 -0.73
N SER A 486 -19.51 5.68 -0.65
CA SER A 486 -19.17 6.63 -1.71
C SER A 486 -17.68 6.58 -2.04
N ILE A 487 -17.34 6.72 -3.33
CA ILE A 487 -15.94 6.80 -3.75
C ILE A 487 -15.47 8.25 -3.70
N HIS A 488 -14.47 8.49 -2.87
CA HIS A 488 -13.77 9.75 -2.69
C HIS A 488 -12.48 9.78 -3.49
N TYR A 489 -12.19 10.93 -4.09
CA TYR A 489 -10.98 11.17 -4.87
C TYR A 489 -10.24 12.39 -4.29
N PRO A 490 -8.89 12.35 -4.21
CA PRO A 490 -8.11 13.55 -4.04
C PRO A 490 -8.49 14.58 -5.10
N GLU A 491 -8.57 15.87 -4.74
CA GLU A 491 -8.91 16.95 -5.68
C GLU A 491 -7.83 17.14 -6.75
N GLU A 492 -6.56 16.96 -6.35
CA GLU A 492 -5.40 17.15 -7.20
C GLU A 492 -4.31 16.15 -6.81
N ALA A 493 -3.70 15.54 -7.83
CA ALA A 493 -2.46 14.78 -7.72
C ALA A 493 -1.44 15.37 -8.70
N LYS A 494 -0.52 16.17 -8.18
CA LYS A 494 0.51 16.87 -8.96
C LYS A 494 1.92 16.47 -8.55
N GLY A 495 2.78 16.19 -9.54
CA GLY A 495 4.21 16.00 -9.34
C GLY A 495 4.59 14.74 -8.55
N ASN A 496 3.68 13.76 -8.44
CA ASN A 496 3.93 12.51 -7.75
C ASN A 496 4.87 11.60 -8.55
N LYS A 497 5.58 10.73 -7.85
CA LYS A 497 6.57 9.81 -8.44
C LYS A 497 6.43 8.40 -7.90
N VAL A 498 6.34 7.42 -8.80
CA VAL A 498 6.51 6.00 -8.49
C VAL A 498 7.69 5.47 -9.28
N SER A 499 8.70 4.94 -8.60
CA SER A 499 9.87 4.34 -9.22
C SER A 499 10.01 2.88 -8.79
N LEU A 500 9.98 1.96 -9.76
CA LEU A 500 10.34 0.55 -9.58
C LEU A 500 11.66 0.28 -10.30
N ASP A 501 12.69 -0.11 -9.56
CA ASP A 501 14.05 -0.32 -10.09
C ASP A 501 14.60 -1.67 -9.60
N ASN A 502 14.88 -2.60 -10.52
CA ASN A 502 15.25 -3.99 -10.21
C ASN A 502 14.20 -4.70 -9.32
N VAL A 503 12.93 -4.65 -9.73
CA VAL A 503 11.80 -5.27 -9.00
C VAL A 503 11.27 -6.48 -9.75
N PHE A 504 11.33 -7.65 -9.13
CA PHE A 504 10.88 -8.92 -9.72
C PHE A 504 9.63 -9.43 -8.99
N GLY A 505 8.47 -9.27 -9.62
CA GLY A 505 7.18 -9.76 -9.15
C GLY A 505 6.86 -11.14 -9.71
N ARG A 506 6.61 -12.12 -8.83
CA ARG A 506 6.15 -13.47 -9.21
C ARG A 506 4.66 -13.58 -9.45
N LYS A 507 3.96 -12.45 -9.36
CA LYS A 507 2.52 -12.27 -9.59
C LYS A 507 2.33 -10.95 -10.34
N ASN A 508 1.11 -10.44 -10.34
CA ASN A 508 0.78 -9.18 -10.97
C ASN A 508 1.38 -7.97 -10.26
N ILE A 509 1.75 -6.97 -11.06
CA ILE A 509 2.13 -5.64 -10.60
C ILE A 509 1.12 -4.65 -11.15
N LYS A 510 0.40 -3.97 -10.26
CA LYS A 510 -0.43 -2.80 -10.60
C LYS A 510 0.19 -1.56 -9.98
N SER A 511 0.41 -0.51 -10.76
CA SER A 511 0.83 0.78 -10.20
C SER A 511 0.03 1.94 -10.74
N GLY A 512 0.08 3.09 -10.08
CA GLY A 512 -0.74 4.20 -10.52
C GLY A 512 -0.90 5.37 -9.57
N LEU A 513 -1.89 6.19 -9.89
CA LEU A 513 -2.45 7.21 -9.03
C LEU A 513 -3.87 7.56 -9.49
N THR A 514 -4.73 7.96 -8.55
CA THR A 514 -6.08 8.45 -8.85
C THR A 514 -6.38 9.78 -8.17
N ALA A 515 -7.07 10.67 -8.88
CA ALA A 515 -7.56 11.97 -8.37
C ALA A 515 -8.69 12.51 -9.27
N ILE A 516 -9.26 13.66 -8.92
CA ILE A 516 -10.11 14.43 -9.83
C ILE A 516 -9.27 14.98 -10.98
N ASN A 517 -8.12 15.60 -10.68
CA ASN A 517 -7.18 16.09 -11.68
C ASN A 517 -5.77 15.54 -11.43
N VAL A 518 -5.08 15.12 -12.49
CA VAL A 518 -3.73 14.55 -12.41
C VAL A 518 -2.77 15.32 -13.33
N TYR A 519 -1.73 15.91 -12.72
CA TYR A 519 -0.79 16.82 -13.41
C TYR A 519 0.67 16.42 -13.20
N ASP A 520 1.45 16.36 -14.28
CA ASP A 520 2.91 16.29 -14.22
C ASP A 520 3.46 15.12 -13.37
N ASN A 521 2.71 14.01 -13.25
CA ASN A 521 3.13 12.85 -12.46
C ASN A 521 4.05 11.93 -13.28
N THR A 522 4.90 11.15 -12.60
CA THR A 522 5.81 10.20 -13.26
C THR A 522 5.73 8.81 -12.63
N ILE A 523 5.55 7.79 -13.47
CA ILE A 523 5.74 6.39 -13.11
C ILE A 523 6.86 5.83 -13.97
N SER A 524 7.90 5.27 -13.34
CA SER A 524 9.08 4.74 -14.03
C SER A 524 9.44 3.33 -13.61
N TYR A 525 9.56 2.43 -14.58
CA TYR A 525 10.07 1.07 -14.41
C TYR A 525 11.44 0.91 -15.06
N HIS A 526 12.38 0.31 -14.34
CA HIS A 526 13.68 -0.12 -14.84
C HIS A 526 14.00 -1.53 -14.33
N ASN A 527 14.29 -2.46 -15.24
CA ASN A 527 14.54 -3.88 -14.90
C ASN A 527 13.42 -4.46 -14.03
N VAL A 528 12.21 -4.46 -14.56
CA VAL A 528 11.02 -4.94 -13.84
C VAL A 528 10.48 -6.18 -14.53
N GLU A 529 10.01 -7.14 -13.74
CA GLU A 529 9.36 -8.35 -14.25
C GLU A 529 8.05 -8.60 -13.49
N ALA A 530 6.96 -8.88 -14.22
CA ALA A 530 5.66 -9.24 -13.65
C ALA A 530 5.17 -10.58 -14.23
N GLN A 531 5.17 -11.63 -13.40
CA GLN A 531 4.76 -12.99 -13.80
C GLN A 531 3.39 -13.33 -13.20
N SER A 532 2.27 -12.94 -13.83
CA SER A 532 0.93 -13.16 -13.29
C SER A 532 0.37 -14.59 -13.51
N SER A 533 1.21 -15.62 -13.42
CA SER A 533 0.82 -17.03 -13.61
C SER A 533 0.28 -17.68 -12.33
N GLY A 534 -0.81 -18.46 -12.41
CA GLY A 534 -1.35 -19.25 -11.28
C GLY A 534 -2.88 -19.20 -11.09
N GLU A 535 -3.36 -19.42 -9.85
CA GLU A 535 -4.80 -19.52 -9.52
C GLU A 535 -5.45 -18.24 -8.94
N SER A 536 -4.72 -17.12 -8.78
CA SER A 536 -5.28 -15.86 -8.24
C SER A 536 -6.47 -15.32 -9.06
N GLN A 537 -7.40 -14.61 -8.40
CA GLN A 537 -8.57 -13.99 -9.05
C GLN A 537 -8.18 -12.75 -9.87
N ASP A 538 -7.25 -11.94 -9.38
CA ASP A 538 -6.66 -10.80 -10.10
C ASP A 538 -5.43 -11.25 -10.90
N LYS A 539 -5.47 -11.09 -12.22
CA LYS A 539 -4.41 -11.50 -13.17
C LYS A 539 -4.13 -10.42 -14.21
N GLU A 540 -3.90 -9.22 -13.71
CA GLU A 540 -3.67 -8.05 -14.53
C GLU A 540 -2.41 -7.33 -14.10
N SER A 541 -1.49 -7.13 -15.03
CA SER A 541 -0.35 -6.22 -14.87
C SER A 541 -0.65 -4.91 -15.58
N SER A 542 -0.63 -3.81 -14.83
CA SER A 542 -1.16 -2.54 -15.36
C SER A 542 -0.58 -1.30 -14.71
N VAL A 543 -0.76 -0.19 -15.42
CA VAL A 543 -0.50 1.16 -14.93
C VAL A 543 -1.77 2.00 -15.05
N TYR A 544 -2.18 2.59 -13.93
CA TYR A 544 -3.38 3.43 -13.83
C TYR A 544 -3.02 4.85 -13.41
N ILE A 545 -2.79 5.75 -14.35
CA ILE A 545 -2.84 7.19 -14.06
C ILE A 545 -4.24 7.65 -14.43
N LYS A 546 -5.10 7.85 -13.43
CA LYS A 546 -6.53 8.11 -13.65
C LYS A 546 -6.99 9.43 -13.02
N ALA A 547 -7.57 10.28 -13.86
CA ALA A 547 -8.34 11.43 -13.45
C ALA A 547 -9.83 11.25 -13.76
N VAL A 548 -10.69 11.71 -12.84
CA VAL A 548 -12.12 11.85 -13.10
C VAL A 548 -12.42 13.01 -14.06
N ASN A 549 -11.52 13.99 -14.16
CA ASN A 549 -11.67 15.14 -15.04
C ASN A 549 -10.51 15.24 -16.05
N VAL A 550 -9.36 15.76 -15.63
CA VAL A 550 -8.22 16.08 -16.52
C VAL A 550 -6.97 15.29 -16.17
N ALA A 551 -6.36 14.67 -17.18
CA ALA A 551 -5.01 14.12 -17.12
C ALA A 551 -4.06 14.87 -18.06
N LYS A 552 -3.11 15.62 -17.49
CA LYS A 552 -2.16 16.44 -18.26
C LYS A 552 -0.71 16.25 -17.86
N GLY A 553 0.18 16.14 -18.86
CA GLY A 553 1.62 16.21 -18.64
C GLY A 553 2.21 15.00 -17.90
N ASN A 554 1.43 13.92 -17.76
CA ASN A 554 1.85 12.75 -17.01
C ASN A 554 2.75 11.87 -17.87
N VAL A 555 3.70 11.19 -17.23
CA VAL A 555 4.64 10.31 -17.91
C VAL A 555 4.65 8.93 -17.28
N PHE A 556 4.33 7.91 -18.07
CA PHE A 556 4.70 6.53 -17.77
C PHE A 556 5.88 6.14 -18.65
N ARG A 557 6.91 5.56 -18.05
CA ARG A 557 8.05 5.01 -18.79
C ARG A 557 8.45 3.64 -18.25
N ALA A 558 8.71 2.70 -19.14
CA ALA A 558 9.25 1.39 -18.79
C ALA A 558 10.47 1.06 -19.66
N SER A 559 11.52 0.57 -19.00
CA SER A 559 12.76 0.13 -19.64
C SER A 559 13.18 -1.24 -19.11
N ASN A 560 13.53 -2.17 -20.00
CA ASN A 560 13.83 -3.56 -19.63
C ASN A 560 12.68 -4.15 -18.79
N TYR A 561 11.50 -4.23 -19.39
CA TYR A 561 10.27 -4.63 -18.71
C TYR A 561 9.64 -5.86 -19.35
N TRP A 562 9.35 -6.88 -18.54
CA TRP A 562 8.70 -8.11 -19.00
C TRP A 562 7.41 -8.35 -18.22
N ALA A 563 6.32 -8.64 -18.93
CA ALA A 563 5.04 -8.96 -18.32
C ALA A 563 4.37 -10.16 -18.98
N THR A 564 3.94 -11.11 -18.15
CA THR A 564 3.08 -12.23 -18.54
C THR A 564 1.80 -12.14 -17.71
N SER A 565 0.66 -11.96 -18.37
CA SER A 565 -0.62 -11.74 -17.66
C SER A 565 -1.82 -12.09 -18.52
N ARG A 566 -2.99 -12.31 -17.89
CA ARG A 566 -4.25 -12.40 -18.63
C ARG A 566 -4.59 -11.03 -19.23
N LEU A 567 -4.30 -9.96 -18.51
CA LEU A 567 -4.57 -8.61 -18.98
C LEU A 567 -3.36 -7.71 -18.73
N ASN A 568 -2.86 -7.10 -19.81
CA ASN A 568 -1.78 -6.14 -19.79
C ASN A 568 -2.33 -4.80 -20.28
N ILE A 569 -2.45 -3.80 -19.40
CA ILE A 569 -2.98 -2.48 -19.77
C ILE A 569 -2.11 -1.35 -19.26
N TYR A 570 -1.68 -0.48 -20.17
CA TYR A 570 -0.86 0.68 -19.86
C TYR A 570 -1.41 1.90 -20.59
N GLY A 571 -1.80 2.90 -19.81
CA GLY A 571 -2.26 4.17 -20.36
C GLY A 571 -2.57 5.20 -19.29
N ILE A 572 -2.89 6.41 -19.76
CA ILE A 572 -3.15 7.57 -18.92
C ILE A 572 -4.56 8.06 -19.25
N ARG A 573 -5.45 8.12 -18.26
CA ARG A 573 -6.87 8.42 -18.45
C ARG A 573 -7.28 9.68 -17.72
N GLY A 574 -7.94 10.59 -18.41
CA GLY A 574 -8.80 11.62 -17.84
C GLY A 574 -10.17 11.50 -18.48
N GLU A 575 -11.23 11.22 -17.71
CA GLU A 575 -12.55 10.91 -18.30
C GLU A 575 -13.04 12.01 -19.27
N VAL A 576 -12.74 13.28 -18.97
CA VAL A 576 -13.09 14.42 -19.81
C VAL A 576 -11.96 14.75 -20.79
N GLU A 577 -10.77 15.05 -20.30
CA GLU A 577 -9.62 15.39 -21.13
C GLU A 577 -8.36 14.62 -20.75
N ALA A 578 -7.63 14.12 -21.76
CA ALA A 578 -6.29 13.60 -21.60
C ALA A 578 -5.35 14.19 -22.67
N TYR A 579 -4.37 14.98 -22.25
CA TYR A 579 -3.46 15.64 -23.19
C TYR A 579 -2.05 15.89 -22.67
N ASP A 580 -1.11 16.14 -23.58
CA ASP A 580 0.32 16.31 -23.30
C ASP A 580 0.94 15.14 -22.49
N ASN A 581 0.32 13.95 -22.49
CA ASN A 581 0.80 12.80 -21.75
C ASN A 581 1.78 11.97 -22.58
N GLN A 582 2.70 11.27 -21.90
CA GLN A 582 3.70 10.42 -22.55
C GLN A 582 3.70 9.02 -21.97
N VAL A 583 3.58 8.02 -22.84
CA VAL A 583 3.77 6.61 -22.53
C VAL A 583 4.96 6.10 -23.34
N ILE A 584 6.02 5.69 -22.64
CA ILE A 584 7.32 5.41 -23.23
C ILE A 584 7.73 3.97 -22.89
N PHE A 585 7.93 3.15 -23.90
CA PHE A 585 8.46 1.80 -23.76
C PHE A 585 9.82 1.68 -24.44
N ASN A 586 10.78 1.07 -23.75
CA ASN A 586 12.09 0.75 -24.30
C ASN A 586 12.51 -0.66 -23.87
N ASN A 587 12.72 -1.56 -24.81
CA ASN A 587 13.10 -2.95 -24.54
C ASN A 587 12.09 -3.65 -23.61
N VAL A 588 10.91 -3.94 -24.16
CA VAL A 588 9.79 -4.53 -23.42
C VAL A 588 9.24 -5.79 -24.07
N SER A 589 8.72 -6.69 -23.25
CA SER A 589 8.12 -7.96 -23.70
C SER A 589 6.79 -8.22 -23.02
N PHE A 590 5.79 -8.60 -23.81
CA PHE A 590 4.44 -8.92 -23.34
C PHE A 590 4.02 -10.31 -23.80
N ASN A 591 3.48 -11.11 -22.88
CA ASN A 591 2.99 -12.46 -23.15
C ASN A 591 1.60 -12.67 -22.53
N ALA A 592 0.78 -13.47 -23.20
CA ALA A 592 -0.46 -13.98 -22.63
C ALA A 592 -0.17 -15.04 -21.56
N ASP A 593 -0.99 -15.09 -20.52
CA ASP A 593 -0.96 -16.17 -19.52
C ASP A 593 -1.87 -17.36 -19.92
N ARG A 594 -2.98 -17.09 -20.63
CA ARG A 594 -4.03 -18.07 -20.98
C ARG A 594 -4.95 -17.53 -22.09
N GLU A 595 -5.93 -18.31 -22.53
CA GLU A 595 -6.98 -17.87 -23.47
C GLU A 595 -7.79 -16.65 -22.96
N ASN A 596 -8.34 -15.88 -23.89
CA ASN A 596 -9.05 -14.62 -23.65
C ASN A 596 -8.17 -13.57 -22.95
N SER A 597 -6.89 -13.53 -23.33
CA SER A 597 -5.93 -12.54 -22.86
C SER A 597 -5.98 -11.25 -23.68
N GLY A 598 -5.57 -10.15 -23.05
CA GLY A 598 -5.56 -8.82 -23.65
C GLY A 598 -4.24 -8.09 -23.47
N LEU A 599 -3.79 -7.38 -24.51
CA LEU A 599 -2.73 -6.38 -24.44
C LEU A 599 -3.25 -5.03 -24.97
N VAL A 600 -3.17 -3.98 -24.15
CA VAL A 600 -3.63 -2.64 -24.49
C VAL A 600 -2.56 -1.62 -24.13
N LEU A 601 -1.97 -0.97 -25.15
CA LEU A 601 -1.00 0.10 -25.02
C LEU A 601 -1.60 1.40 -25.58
N VAL A 602 -1.82 2.40 -24.73
CA VAL A 602 -2.49 3.65 -25.14
C VAL A 602 -1.80 4.88 -24.56
N GLY A 603 -1.59 5.92 -25.38
CA GLY A 603 -0.96 7.17 -24.94
C GLY A 603 -1.83 8.04 -24.03
N GLY A 604 -3.13 8.18 -24.35
CA GLY A 604 -4.10 8.94 -23.57
C GLY A 604 -5.54 8.46 -23.75
N VAL A 605 -6.37 8.54 -22.70
CA VAL A 605 -7.78 8.10 -22.72
C VAL A 605 -8.70 9.18 -22.18
N GLY A 606 -9.72 9.59 -22.92
CA GLY A 606 -10.68 10.63 -22.50
C GLY A 606 -11.74 10.95 -23.54
N ALA A 607 -12.74 11.75 -23.19
CA ALA A 607 -13.73 12.23 -24.17
C ALA A 607 -13.10 13.18 -25.22
N SER A 608 -12.07 13.91 -24.82
CA SER A 608 -11.19 14.69 -25.68
C SER A 608 -9.73 14.30 -25.42
N THR A 609 -9.03 13.82 -26.45
CA THR A 609 -7.64 13.35 -26.33
C THR A 609 -6.74 13.97 -27.39
N TYR A 610 -5.68 14.68 -26.96
CA TYR A 610 -4.81 15.39 -27.89
C TYR A 610 -3.37 15.55 -27.40
N HIS A 611 -2.42 15.71 -28.33
CA HIS A 611 -0.99 15.86 -28.02
C HIS A 611 -0.39 14.74 -27.15
N ASN A 612 -1.04 13.57 -27.06
CA ASN A 612 -0.47 12.44 -26.34
C ASN A 612 0.56 11.73 -27.21
N VAL A 613 1.59 11.19 -26.57
CA VAL A 613 2.66 10.45 -27.25
C VAL A 613 2.73 9.03 -26.68
N LEU A 614 2.44 8.03 -27.52
CA LEU A 614 2.83 6.65 -27.27
C LEU A 614 4.08 6.34 -28.10
N SER A 615 5.17 6.01 -27.42
CA SER A 615 6.46 5.82 -28.06
C SER A 615 7.10 4.52 -27.62
N ILE A 616 7.27 3.59 -28.55
CA ILE A 616 7.72 2.22 -28.32
C ILE A 616 9.01 1.99 -29.12
N GLU A 617 10.06 1.55 -28.44
CA GLU A 617 11.31 1.12 -29.06
C GLU A 617 11.72 -0.24 -28.50
N ASN A 618 12.07 -1.19 -29.37
CA ASN A 618 12.43 -2.56 -29.00
C ASN A 618 11.28 -3.29 -28.27
N ILE A 619 10.32 -3.84 -29.01
CA ILE A 619 9.16 -4.55 -28.46
C ILE A 619 9.13 -6.01 -28.91
N GLN A 620 8.87 -6.90 -27.96
CA GLN A 620 8.57 -8.30 -28.21
C GLN A 620 7.14 -8.61 -27.76
N ILE A 621 6.35 -9.20 -28.65
CA ILE A 621 5.01 -9.71 -28.34
C ILE A 621 5.03 -11.22 -28.53
N GLY A 622 4.81 -11.95 -27.44
CA GLY A 622 4.74 -13.40 -27.42
C GLY A 622 3.46 -13.95 -28.04
N GLU A 623 3.10 -15.17 -27.64
CA GLU A 623 1.93 -15.85 -28.16
C GLU A 623 0.63 -15.26 -27.59
N TYR A 624 -0.21 -14.79 -28.49
CA TYR A 624 -1.62 -14.43 -28.31
C TYR A 624 -2.42 -15.12 -29.43
N ASN A 625 -3.50 -15.82 -29.07
CA ASN A 625 -4.40 -16.51 -29.99
C ASN A 625 -5.21 -15.48 -30.80
N PRO A 626 -5.08 -15.42 -32.13
CA PRO A 626 -5.70 -14.38 -32.95
C PRO A 626 -7.23 -14.44 -33.02
N ASP A 627 -7.84 -15.56 -32.61
CA ASP A 627 -9.30 -15.75 -32.63
C ASP A 627 -9.96 -15.46 -31.27
N GLU A 628 -9.21 -15.54 -30.17
CA GLU A 628 -9.73 -15.43 -28.79
C GLU A 628 -9.14 -14.25 -28.01
N ASP A 629 -7.90 -13.88 -28.33
CA ASP A 629 -7.16 -12.82 -27.66
C ASP A 629 -7.16 -11.53 -28.47
N TYR A 630 -6.80 -10.42 -27.82
CA TYR A 630 -6.76 -9.11 -28.48
C TYR A 630 -5.51 -8.30 -28.13
N ILE A 631 -5.02 -7.57 -29.13
CA ILE A 631 -3.89 -6.67 -28.99
C ILE A 631 -4.24 -5.32 -29.64
N TYR A 632 -4.28 -4.27 -28.81
CA TYR A 632 -4.54 -2.90 -29.23
C TYR A 632 -3.35 -2.01 -28.89
N ILE A 633 -2.81 -1.34 -29.91
CA ILE A 633 -1.77 -0.32 -29.76
C ILE A 633 -2.30 0.97 -30.38
N ALA A 634 -2.49 2.01 -29.58
CA ALA A 634 -3.09 3.24 -30.05
C ALA A 634 -2.49 4.51 -29.45
N ALA A 635 -2.46 5.60 -30.23
CA ALA A 635 -2.02 6.90 -29.72
C ALA A 635 -2.99 7.43 -28.65
N SER A 636 -4.30 7.20 -28.85
CA SER A 636 -5.35 7.57 -27.92
C SER A 636 -6.47 6.52 -27.80
N ALA A 637 -7.38 6.74 -26.86
CA ALA A 637 -8.65 6.03 -26.82
C ALA A 637 -9.79 6.83 -26.21
N LEU A 638 -11.02 6.42 -26.50
CA LEU A 638 -12.24 7.05 -26.01
C LEU A 638 -12.98 6.12 -25.03
N PRO A 639 -13.35 6.60 -23.83
CA PRO A 639 -14.00 5.78 -22.81
C PRO A 639 -15.46 5.44 -23.15
N ASN A 640 -16.19 6.35 -23.81
CA ASN A 640 -17.58 6.13 -24.23
C ASN A 640 -17.78 6.54 -25.70
N ALA A 641 -18.07 5.55 -26.55
CA ALA A 641 -18.16 5.71 -28.01
C ALA A 641 -19.52 6.23 -28.50
N GLU A 642 -20.51 6.37 -27.62
CA GLU A 642 -21.87 6.77 -28.03
C GLU A 642 -22.02 8.28 -28.25
N SER A 643 -20.96 9.05 -28.00
CA SER A 643 -20.98 10.50 -28.13
C SER A 643 -20.35 10.95 -29.45
N ASN A 644 -21.15 11.57 -30.32
CA ASN A 644 -20.65 12.34 -31.47
C ASN A 644 -19.73 13.51 -31.05
N LEU A 645 -19.57 13.78 -29.74
CA LEU A 645 -18.70 14.82 -29.19
C LEU A 645 -17.29 14.32 -28.87
N ALA A 646 -16.99 13.02 -29.09
CA ALA A 646 -15.67 12.49 -28.78
C ALA A 646 -14.62 12.98 -29.79
N LEU A 647 -13.49 13.48 -29.27
CA LEU A 647 -12.40 14.07 -30.07
C LEU A 647 -11.09 13.32 -29.82
N SER A 648 -10.37 13.03 -30.90
CA SER A 648 -9.00 12.48 -30.85
C SER A 648 -8.17 13.08 -31.97
N TYR A 649 -7.29 14.02 -31.64
CA TYR A 649 -6.51 14.76 -32.63
C TYR A 649 -5.08 15.06 -32.17
N ALA A 650 -4.15 15.29 -33.10
CA ALA A 650 -2.77 15.67 -32.80
C ALA A 650 -2.01 14.69 -31.89
N ASN A 651 -2.42 13.42 -31.82
CA ASN A 651 -1.75 12.37 -31.05
C ASN A 651 -0.68 11.67 -31.89
N THR A 652 0.39 11.20 -31.25
CA THR A 652 1.52 10.57 -31.93
C THR A 652 1.73 9.13 -31.46
N LEU A 653 1.80 8.20 -32.40
CA LEU A 653 2.26 6.83 -32.19
C LEU A 653 3.59 6.60 -32.92
N TYR A 654 4.64 6.28 -32.15
CA TYR A 654 5.93 5.84 -32.67
C TYR A 654 6.19 4.37 -32.29
N ILE A 655 6.58 3.56 -33.29
CA ILE A 655 7.11 2.20 -33.07
C ILE A 655 8.40 2.03 -33.88
N GLY A 656 9.51 1.75 -33.18
CA GLY A 656 10.79 1.51 -33.82
C GLY A 656 11.75 0.59 -33.07
N GLY A 657 13.02 0.61 -33.49
CA GLY A 657 14.01 -0.38 -33.05
C GLY A 657 13.70 -1.80 -33.56
N ASP A 658 13.97 -2.80 -32.74
CA ASP A 658 13.63 -4.20 -33.04
C ASP A 658 12.18 -4.50 -32.67
N VAL A 659 11.44 -5.12 -33.60
CA VAL A 659 10.04 -5.51 -33.37
C VAL A 659 9.92 -7.00 -33.65
N GLU A 660 9.63 -7.77 -32.62
CA GLU A 660 9.45 -9.22 -32.69
C GLU A 660 8.02 -9.58 -32.30
N MET A 661 7.33 -10.33 -33.15
CA MET A 661 6.00 -10.87 -32.86
C MET A 661 6.02 -12.38 -33.08
N HIS A 662 5.38 -13.13 -32.19
CA HIS A 662 5.21 -14.56 -32.37
C HIS A 662 4.46 -14.84 -33.68
N ARG A 663 4.83 -15.90 -34.39
CA ARG A 663 4.35 -16.20 -35.75
C ARG A 663 2.83 -16.36 -35.90
N ASN A 664 2.14 -16.71 -34.82
CA ASN A 664 0.69 -16.92 -34.79
C ASN A 664 -0.07 -15.70 -34.26
N THR A 665 0.63 -14.63 -33.91
CA THR A 665 0.05 -13.47 -33.25
C THR A 665 -0.15 -12.34 -34.25
N ILE A 666 -1.35 -11.75 -34.22
CA ILE A 666 -1.77 -10.67 -35.12
C ILE A 666 -2.32 -9.54 -34.26
N LEU A 667 -1.91 -8.31 -34.54
CA LEU A 667 -2.46 -7.13 -33.88
C LEU A 667 -3.93 -6.94 -34.27
N SER A 668 -4.81 -6.77 -33.28
CA SER A 668 -6.23 -6.48 -33.51
C SER A 668 -6.39 -5.08 -34.10
N ALA A 669 -5.70 -4.08 -33.55
CA ALA A 669 -5.60 -2.76 -34.18
C ALA A 669 -4.29 -2.03 -33.87
N LEU A 670 -3.81 -1.29 -34.87
CA LEU A 670 -2.82 -0.23 -34.75
C LEU A 670 -3.52 1.08 -35.15
N SER A 671 -3.84 1.95 -34.20
CA SER A 671 -4.78 3.05 -34.47
C SER A 671 -4.37 4.40 -33.88
N GLY A 672 -4.79 5.50 -34.51
CA GLY A 672 -4.74 6.81 -33.87
C GLY A 672 -5.66 6.86 -32.65
N SER A 673 -6.82 6.19 -32.74
CA SER A 673 -7.78 6.08 -31.64
C SER A 673 -8.49 4.72 -31.62
N ILE A 674 -8.83 4.23 -30.42
CA ILE A 674 -9.72 3.07 -30.21
C ILE A 674 -10.88 3.46 -29.29
N ILE A 675 -11.95 2.66 -29.26
CA ILE A 675 -13.11 2.93 -28.41
C ILE A 675 -13.32 1.83 -27.36
N ARG A 676 -13.93 2.19 -26.21
CA ARG A 676 -14.37 1.28 -25.13
C ARG A 676 -13.22 0.50 -24.48
N VAL A 677 -12.21 1.23 -24.01
CA VAL A 677 -11.11 0.67 -23.19
C VAL A 677 -11.66 0.16 -21.87
N PRO A 678 -11.19 -1.01 -21.37
CA PRO A 678 -11.68 -1.59 -20.13
C PRO A 678 -11.84 -0.58 -19.00
N SER A 679 -12.96 -0.68 -18.28
CA SER A 679 -13.15 0.07 -17.05
C SER A 679 -12.04 -0.29 -16.06
N TYR A 680 -11.23 0.70 -15.67
CA TYR A 680 -10.19 0.57 -14.66
C TYR A 680 -10.76 0.44 -13.23
N SER A 681 -11.96 -0.16 -13.07
CA SER A 681 -12.70 -0.23 -11.80
C SER A 681 -13.21 -1.64 -11.50
N LYS A 682 -13.53 -1.89 -10.21
CA LYS A 682 -13.96 -3.20 -9.67
C LYS A 682 -15.25 -3.77 -10.30
N SER A 683 -15.99 -3.00 -11.10
CA SER A 683 -17.14 -3.52 -11.83
C SER A 683 -16.70 -4.14 -13.16
N ASN A 684 -16.93 -5.43 -13.32
CA ASN A 684 -16.72 -6.23 -14.55
C ASN A 684 -17.60 -5.80 -15.75
N ALA A 685 -17.90 -4.51 -15.92
CA ALA A 685 -18.63 -3.94 -17.03
C ALA A 685 -17.80 -2.81 -17.64
N ASP A 686 -16.84 -3.18 -18.50
CA ASP A 686 -17.05 -3.16 -19.95
C ASP A 686 -15.77 -3.66 -20.63
N ILE A 687 -15.84 -4.84 -21.25
CA ILE A 687 -14.83 -5.35 -22.19
C ILE A 687 -15.53 -5.46 -23.54
N ILE A 688 -15.30 -4.50 -24.44
CA ILE A 688 -15.06 -4.72 -25.88
C ILE A 688 -14.33 -3.48 -26.40
N THR A 689 -12.99 -3.49 -26.49
CA THR A 689 -12.31 -2.53 -27.37
C THR A 689 -12.55 -2.95 -28.81
N VAL A 690 -13.20 -2.10 -29.61
CA VAL A 690 -13.23 -2.25 -31.07
C VAL A 690 -12.40 -1.14 -31.70
N PRO A 691 -11.85 -1.34 -32.90
CA PRO A 691 -11.28 -0.24 -33.68
C PRO A 691 -12.28 0.92 -33.75
N ALA A 692 -11.80 2.15 -33.57
CA ALA A 692 -12.65 3.31 -33.76
C ALA A 692 -13.09 3.38 -35.24
N PRO A 693 -14.31 3.88 -35.53
CA PRO A 693 -14.69 4.17 -36.91
C PRO A 693 -13.76 5.24 -37.51
N SER A 694 -13.56 5.19 -38.83
CA SER A 694 -12.89 6.30 -39.53
C SER A 694 -13.81 7.52 -39.50
N LEU A 695 -13.41 8.55 -38.76
CA LEU A 695 -14.11 9.82 -38.65
C LEU A 695 -13.08 10.95 -38.56
N GLY A 696 -13.32 12.08 -39.23
CA GLY A 696 -12.42 13.23 -39.19
C GLY A 696 -12.02 13.66 -37.79
N GLN A 697 -12.99 13.80 -36.89
CA GLN A 697 -12.78 14.22 -35.49
C GLN A 697 -11.95 13.23 -34.63
N LEU A 698 -11.74 12.01 -35.12
CA LEU A 698 -10.92 10.97 -34.47
C LEU A 698 -9.57 10.74 -35.16
N THR A 699 -9.28 11.54 -36.20
CA THR A 699 -8.18 11.31 -37.14
C THR A 699 -7.32 12.55 -37.32
N GLU A 700 -7.92 13.74 -37.25
CA GLU A 700 -7.28 15.05 -37.47
C GLU A 700 -5.93 15.16 -36.75
N ASP A 701 -4.88 15.49 -37.49
CA ASP A 701 -3.50 15.65 -37.06
C ASP A 701 -2.91 14.45 -36.28
N ASN A 702 -3.53 13.26 -36.29
CA ASN A 702 -2.94 12.08 -35.66
C ASN A 702 -1.80 11.52 -36.52
N HIS A 703 -0.69 11.16 -35.88
CA HIS A 703 0.56 10.78 -36.53
C HIS A 703 0.94 9.32 -36.25
N LEU A 704 1.19 8.56 -37.31
CA LEU A 704 1.84 7.25 -37.25
C LEU A 704 3.28 7.34 -37.74
N ILE A 705 4.22 6.85 -36.93
CA ILE A 705 5.65 6.83 -37.25
C ILE A 705 6.20 5.42 -37.04
N LEU A 706 6.69 4.80 -38.12
CA LEU A 706 7.19 3.42 -38.09
C LEU A 706 8.61 3.30 -38.62
N GLU A 707 9.42 2.47 -37.98
CA GLU A 707 10.77 2.09 -38.45
C GLU A 707 10.83 0.65 -39.01
N LYS A 708 9.90 -0.20 -38.58
CA LYS A 708 9.78 -1.59 -38.98
C LYS A 708 8.42 -1.88 -39.59
N HIS A 709 8.32 -3.03 -40.25
CA HIS A 709 7.08 -3.55 -40.81
C HIS A 709 6.10 -3.94 -39.69
N MET A 710 4.92 -3.33 -39.70
CA MET A 710 3.80 -3.63 -38.83
C MET A 710 2.63 -4.13 -39.66
N HIS A 711 2.00 -5.22 -39.21
CA HIS A 711 0.74 -5.69 -39.78
C HIS A 711 -0.31 -5.87 -38.68
N ALA A 712 -1.55 -5.48 -38.99
CA ALA A 712 -2.68 -5.57 -38.08
C ALA A 712 -3.95 -5.90 -38.86
N LYS A 713 -4.97 -6.43 -38.17
CA LYS A 713 -6.31 -6.58 -38.74
C LYS A 713 -6.83 -5.22 -39.24
N VAL A 714 -6.64 -4.18 -38.42
CA VAL A 714 -7.03 -2.80 -38.73
C VAL A 714 -5.86 -1.83 -38.48
N ILE A 715 -5.60 -0.97 -39.47
CA ILE A 715 -4.79 0.26 -39.31
C ILE A 715 -5.64 1.45 -39.73
N ASN A 716 -5.93 2.38 -38.81
CA ASN A 716 -6.85 3.49 -39.09
C ASN A 716 -6.64 4.70 -38.17
N ASN A 717 -7.41 5.77 -38.40
CA ASN A 717 -7.47 6.98 -37.58
C ASN A 717 -6.16 7.78 -37.50
N PHE A 718 -5.31 7.69 -38.53
CA PHE A 718 -4.13 8.53 -38.68
C PHE A 718 -4.30 9.46 -39.87
N GLU A 719 -3.96 10.73 -39.71
CA GLU A 719 -3.88 11.68 -40.82
C GLU A 719 -2.50 11.68 -41.47
N HIS A 720 -1.44 11.55 -40.66
CA HIS A 720 -0.05 11.65 -41.13
C HIS A 720 0.72 10.35 -40.92
N TYR A 721 1.58 10.03 -41.88
CA TYR A 721 2.38 8.81 -41.92
C TYR A 721 3.86 9.14 -42.16
N SER A 722 4.74 8.68 -41.29
CA SER A 722 6.20 8.82 -41.46
C SER A 722 6.91 7.47 -41.31
N PHE A 723 7.84 7.19 -42.22
CA PHE A 723 8.54 5.92 -42.26
C PHE A 723 10.05 6.12 -42.18
N ILE A 724 10.73 5.47 -41.24
CA ILE A 724 12.19 5.53 -41.09
C ILE A 724 12.81 4.37 -41.89
N TYR A 725 13.48 4.69 -42.99
CA TYR A 725 14.03 3.71 -43.92
C TYR A 725 15.32 3.05 -43.44
N HIS A 726 15.38 1.73 -43.54
CA HIS A 726 16.62 0.95 -43.55
C HIS A 726 16.76 0.15 -44.84
N LYS A 727 18.00 -0.18 -45.21
CA LYS A 727 18.32 -0.93 -46.44
C LYS A 727 17.61 -2.28 -46.55
N ASP A 728 17.29 -2.89 -45.42
CA ASP A 728 16.69 -4.22 -45.34
C ASP A 728 15.15 -4.19 -45.36
N ASN A 729 14.52 -3.01 -45.39
CA ASN A 729 13.07 -2.87 -45.56
C ASN A 729 12.67 -3.27 -46.99
N LYS A 730 12.12 -4.48 -47.13
CA LYS A 730 11.62 -5.03 -48.41
C LYS A 730 10.10 -5.11 -48.49
N ALA A 731 9.41 -4.91 -47.38
CA ALA A 731 7.96 -4.97 -47.27
C ALA A 731 7.41 -3.61 -46.83
N SER A 732 6.10 -3.41 -47.01
CA SER A 732 5.40 -2.20 -46.57
C SER A 732 5.61 -1.95 -45.09
N PHE A 733 5.72 -0.70 -44.67
CA PHE A 733 5.85 -0.37 -43.26
C PHE A 733 4.54 -0.62 -42.49
N ALA A 734 3.41 -0.31 -43.11
CA ALA A 734 2.08 -0.52 -42.54
C ALA A 734 1.24 -1.43 -43.44
N VAL A 735 0.67 -2.50 -42.87
CA VAL A 735 -0.20 -3.45 -43.56
C VAL A 735 -1.52 -3.65 -42.80
N SER A 736 -2.64 -3.22 -43.38
CA SER A 736 -3.99 -3.53 -42.89
C SER A 736 -4.55 -4.75 -43.61
N LEU A 737 -4.97 -5.76 -42.84
CA LEU A 737 -5.41 -7.06 -43.37
C LEU A 737 -6.90 -7.13 -43.69
N GLU A 738 -7.74 -6.38 -42.99
CA GLU A 738 -9.20 -6.50 -43.08
C GLU A 738 -9.88 -5.19 -43.50
N SER A 739 -9.48 -4.05 -42.91
CA SER A 739 -10.16 -2.77 -43.11
C SER A 739 -9.43 -1.82 -44.06
N PRO A 740 -10.15 -0.94 -44.79
CA PRO A 740 -9.53 0.17 -45.52
C PRO A 740 -8.69 1.06 -44.60
N ILE A 741 -7.64 1.67 -45.16
CA ILE A 741 -6.84 2.69 -44.46
C ILE A 741 -7.32 4.07 -44.90
N ASN A 742 -7.58 4.96 -43.94
CA ASN A 742 -8.05 6.32 -44.22
C ASN A 742 -6.92 7.22 -44.76
N LEU A 743 -7.28 8.12 -45.67
CA LEU A 743 -6.40 9.15 -46.26
C LEU A 743 -7.09 10.52 -46.19
N SER A 744 -6.30 11.57 -45.97
CA SER A 744 -6.74 12.97 -45.95
C SER A 744 -6.05 13.78 -47.03
N SER A 745 -6.69 14.84 -47.53
CA SER A 745 -6.05 15.80 -48.44
C SER A 745 -4.95 16.61 -47.76
N GLU A 746 -5.03 16.77 -46.44
CA GLU A 746 -4.03 17.48 -45.61
C GLU A 746 -2.91 16.54 -45.11
N ALA A 747 -3.03 15.23 -45.38
CA ALA A 747 -2.07 14.23 -44.95
C ALA A 747 -0.64 14.55 -45.40
N ILE A 748 0.32 14.00 -44.66
CA ILE A 748 1.73 14.01 -45.04
C ILE A 748 2.21 12.58 -45.00
N ILE A 749 2.80 12.13 -46.11
CA ILE A 749 3.47 10.83 -46.18
C ILE A 749 4.95 11.09 -46.40
N SER A 750 5.76 10.82 -45.38
CA SER A 750 7.20 11.10 -45.38
C SER A 750 8.03 9.82 -45.29
N LEU A 751 9.11 9.78 -46.06
CA LEU A 751 10.19 8.80 -45.90
C LEU A 751 11.40 9.51 -45.26
N LEU A 752 11.91 8.96 -44.17
CA LEU A 752 12.95 9.54 -43.34
C LEU A 752 14.20 8.67 -43.38
N LEU A 753 15.36 9.31 -43.27
CA LEU A 753 16.66 8.65 -43.16
C LEU A 753 17.36 9.10 -41.87
N ARG A 754 17.84 8.16 -41.05
CA ARG A 754 18.69 8.51 -39.90
C ARG A 754 20.06 8.98 -40.40
N LYS A 755 20.70 9.87 -39.64
CA LYS A 755 22.03 10.38 -39.97
C LYS A 755 23.05 9.24 -39.96
N GLY A 756 23.65 8.97 -41.12
CA GLY A 756 24.70 7.94 -41.27
C GLY A 756 24.21 6.69 -42.01
N ASP A 757 22.91 6.52 -42.20
CA ASP A 757 22.34 5.38 -42.92
C ASP A 757 22.45 5.55 -44.44
N ASN A 758 22.44 4.41 -45.14
CA ASN A 758 22.46 4.39 -46.59
C ASN A 758 21.11 4.80 -47.16
N ALA A 759 21.11 5.89 -47.93
CA ALA A 759 19.94 6.32 -48.67
C ALA A 759 19.49 5.23 -49.67
N PRO A 760 18.19 5.14 -49.96
CA PRO A 760 17.68 4.28 -51.01
C PRO A 760 18.25 4.68 -52.38
N LYS A 761 18.36 3.71 -53.28
CA LYS A 761 18.90 3.95 -54.63
C LYS A 761 17.91 4.79 -55.44
N LYS A 762 18.40 5.82 -56.14
CA LYS A 762 17.59 6.57 -57.09
C LYS A 762 16.92 5.64 -58.12
N GLY A 763 15.63 5.86 -58.36
CA GLY A 763 14.77 5.01 -59.20
C GLY A 763 14.19 3.78 -58.48
N SER A 764 14.49 3.58 -57.19
CA SER A 764 13.85 2.51 -56.42
C SER A 764 12.41 2.84 -56.10
N LYS A 765 11.57 1.80 -56.08
CA LYS A 765 10.17 1.87 -55.64
C LYS A 765 10.06 1.14 -54.29
N ILE A 766 9.76 1.90 -53.23
CA ILE A 766 9.72 1.40 -51.85
C ILE A 766 8.26 1.29 -51.43
N PRO A 767 7.76 0.11 -51.03
CA PRO A 767 6.41 -0.04 -50.53
C PRO A 767 6.28 0.65 -49.16
N LEU A 768 5.27 1.51 -48.99
CA LEU A 768 5.04 2.25 -47.75
C LEU A 768 3.85 1.69 -46.97
N ILE A 769 2.68 1.68 -47.61
CA ILE A 769 1.40 1.32 -46.99
C ILE A 769 0.69 0.32 -47.89
N THR A 770 0.21 -0.78 -47.32
CA THR A 770 -0.62 -1.76 -48.02
C THR A 770 -1.94 -1.94 -47.26
N SER A 771 -3.05 -1.86 -47.99
CA SER A 771 -4.38 -2.12 -47.43
C SER A 771 -5.12 -3.17 -48.27
N MET A 772 -5.45 -4.30 -47.64
CA MET A 772 -6.21 -5.36 -48.31
C MET A 772 -7.65 -4.96 -48.58
N GLY A 773 -8.22 -4.09 -47.75
CA GLY A 773 -9.56 -3.50 -47.92
C GLY A 773 -9.61 -2.28 -48.84
N GLY A 774 -8.47 -1.82 -49.38
CA GLY A 774 -8.39 -0.57 -50.16
C GLY A 774 -8.21 0.67 -49.28
N PHE A 775 -8.53 1.85 -49.79
CA PHE A 775 -8.37 3.11 -49.04
C PHE A 775 -9.72 3.81 -48.89
N SER A 776 -9.87 4.59 -47.82
CA SER A 776 -11.03 5.45 -47.60
C SER A 776 -10.61 6.91 -47.45
N ASP A 777 -11.56 7.83 -47.57
CA ASP A 777 -11.37 9.20 -47.10
C ASP A 777 -11.35 9.26 -45.56
N ILE A 778 -11.16 10.45 -45.02
CA ILE A 778 -11.05 10.70 -43.57
C ILE A 778 -12.35 10.32 -42.81
N ASP A 779 -13.50 10.36 -43.49
CA ASP A 779 -14.82 10.05 -42.94
C ASP A 779 -15.25 8.59 -43.20
N GLY A 780 -14.33 7.77 -43.74
CA GLY A 780 -14.53 6.33 -43.92
C GLY A 780 -15.25 5.93 -45.19
N ASN A 781 -15.45 6.84 -46.16
CA ASN A 781 -16.01 6.48 -47.46
C ASN A 781 -14.92 5.84 -48.33
N ASN A 782 -15.20 4.66 -48.89
CA ASN A 782 -14.26 3.95 -49.75
C ASN A 782 -13.91 4.77 -51.01
N LEU A 783 -12.62 4.79 -51.35
CA LEU A 783 -12.09 5.47 -52.53
C LEU A 783 -11.79 4.48 -53.67
N THR A 784 -12.05 4.89 -54.89
CA THR A 784 -11.60 4.21 -56.11
C THR A 784 -10.11 4.46 -56.36
N SER A 785 -9.45 3.59 -57.14
CA SER A 785 -8.02 3.76 -57.47
C SER A 785 -7.69 5.09 -58.16
N ALA A 786 -8.63 5.65 -58.92
CA ALA A 786 -8.47 6.96 -59.55
C ALA A 786 -8.52 8.11 -58.51
N GLU A 787 -9.45 8.03 -57.55
CA GLU A 787 -9.56 9.00 -56.46
C GLU A 787 -8.33 8.95 -55.55
N VAL A 788 -7.84 7.75 -55.21
CA VAL A 788 -6.60 7.58 -54.44
C VAL A 788 -5.41 8.19 -55.19
N SER A 789 -5.28 7.96 -56.50
CA SER A 789 -4.17 8.52 -57.29
C SER A 789 -4.19 10.06 -57.31
N ASN A 790 -5.36 10.67 -57.47
CA ASN A 790 -5.52 12.13 -57.41
C ASN A 790 -5.21 12.69 -56.01
N LEU A 791 -5.61 11.96 -54.95
CA LEU A 791 -5.33 12.34 -53.58
C LEU A 791 -3.82 12.30 -53.28
N LEU A 792 -3.10 11.28 -53.76
CA LEU A 792 -1.65 11.18 -53.62
C LEU A 792 -0.90 12.35 -54.30
N GLU A 793 -1.39 12.84 -55.45
CA GLU A 793 -0.82 14.04 -56.09
C GLU A 793 -1.04 15.31 -55.26
N THR A 794 -2.12 15.36 -54.47
CA THR A 794 -2.42 16.46 -53.56
C THR A 794 -1.51 16.36 -52.33
N ILE A 795 -1.47 15.20 -51.68
CA ILE A 795 -0.60 14.90 -50.52
C ILE A 795 0.87 15.21 -50.83
N ALA A 796 1.37 14.86 -52.02
CA ALA A 796 2.75 15.10 -52.42
C ALA A 796 3.14 16.59 -52.47
N LYS A 797 2.18 17.52 -52.48
CA LYS A 797 2.40 18.98 -52.48
C LYS A 797 2.37 19.58 -51.08
N ASN A 798 1.92 18.84 -50.08
CA ASN A 798 1.81 19.33 -48.71
C ASN A 798 3.20 19.58 -48.10
N LYS A 799 3.37 20.73 -47.45
CA LYS A 799 4.64 21.20 -46.89
C LYS A 799 4.44 21.59 -45.42
N ASN A 800 4.32 20.60 -44.55
CA ASN A 800 4.33 20.83 -43.11
C ASN A 800 5.46 19.99 -42.48
N THR A 801 6.07 20.52 -41.42
CA THR A 801 7.23 19.91 -40.76
C THR A 801 6.84 19.44 -39.37
N PHE A 802 6.69 18.13 -39.20
CA PHE A 802 6.53 17.52 -37.90
C PHE A 802 7.85 17.56 -37.11
N LYS A 803 7.77 17.91 -35.82
CA LYS A 803 8.95 18.00 -34.95
C LYS A 803 9.27 16.65 -34.32
N TYR A 804 9.92 15.77 -35.08
CA TYR A 804 10.33 14.45 -34.58
C TYR A 804 11.19 14.48 -33.30
N SER A 805 11.86 15.61 -33.01
CA SER A 805 12.62 15.80 -31.77
C SER A 805 11.76 15.88 -30.51
N GLU A 806 10.44 16.04 -30.61
CA GLU A 806 9.55 16.03 -29.45
C GLU A 806 9.25 14.59 -28.97
N ILE A 807 9.51 13.58 -29.81
CA ILE A 807 9.42 12.17 -29.44
C ILE A 807 10.67 11.74 -28.67
N PRO A 808 10.55 11.22 -27.43
CA PRO A 808 11.70 10.92 -26.57
C PRO A 808 12.79 10.05 -27.23
N GLN A 809 12.39 8.98 -27.95
CA GLN A 809 13.33 8.07 -28.63
C GLN A 809 13.98 8.66 -29.90
N LEU A 810 13.41 9.72 -30.49
CA LEU A 810 13.89 10.32 -31.74
C LEU A 810 14.65 11.63 -31.54
N GLN A 811 14.69 12.18 -30.32
CA GLN A 811 15.39 13.42 -29.95
C GLN A 811 16.79 13.56 -30.54
N LYS A 812 17.54 12.46 -30.62
CA LYS A 812 18.94 12.43 -31.09
C LYS A 812 19.16 11.63 -32.38
N ALA A 813 18.08 11.24 -33.07
CA ALA A 813 18.17 10.37 -34.25
C ALA A 813 18.70 11.08 -35.51
N GLY A 814 18.70 12.42 -35.54
CA GLY A 814 19.24 13.19 -36.67
C GLY A 814 18.53 12.92 -38.00
N LEU A 815 17.20 12.82 -37.97
CA LEU A 815 16.37 12.43 -39.10
C LEU A 815 16.36 13.48 -40.21
N LYS A 816 16.34 13.02 -41.46
CA LYS A 816 16.22 13.85 -42.67
C LYS A 816 15.12 13.30 -43.56
N VAL A 817 14.31 14.18 -44.14
CA VAL A 817 13.28 13.80 -45.13
C VAL A 817 13.94 13.47 -46.46
N ILE A 818 13.58 12.33 -47.04
CA ILE A 818 13.97 11.90 -48.38
C ILE A 818 12.92 12.45 -49.36
N PRO A 819 13.32 13.14 -50.44
CA PRO A 819 12.39 13.53 -51.50
C PRO A 819 11.81 12.29 -52.17
N ILE A 820 10.49 12.21 -52.26
CA ILE A 820 9.77 11.07 -52.86
C ILE A 820 8.66 11.56 -53.78
N LYS A 821 8.31 10.72 -54.78
CA LYS A 821 7.03 10.79 -55.48
C LYS A 821 6.15 9.63 -55.01
N LEU A 822 4.90 9.93 -54.66
CA LEU A 822 3.93 8.90 -54.26
C LEU A 822 3.26 8.29 -55.50
N SER A 823 3.07 6.97 -55.50
CA SER A 823 2.30 6.27 -56.54
C SER A 823 1.50 5.11 -55.97
N LEU A 824 0.37 4.79 -56.61
CA LEU A 824 -0.45 3.62 -56.29
C LEU A 824 -0.02 2.43 -57.16
N GLY A 825 -0.01 1.22 -56.59
CA GLY A 825 0.20 -0.01 -57.33
C GLY A 825 -0.97 -0.36 -58.24
N ASP A 826 -0.71 -1.19 -59.26
CA ASP A 826 -1.72 -1.61 -60.24
C ASP A 826 -2.89 -2.39 -59.60
N ASP A 827 -2.67 -2.99 -58.43
CA ASP A 827 -3.68 -3.69 -57.64
C ASP A 827 -4.61 -2.73 -56.85
N GLY A 828 -4.29 -1.44 -56.83
CA GLY A 828 -5.01 -0.42 -56.09
C GLY A 828 -4.83 -0.51 -54.56
N ARG A 829 -3.90 -1.35 -54.06
CA ARG A 829 -3.80 -1.71 -52.63
C ARG A 829 -2.53 -1.22 -51.96
N THR A 830 -1.48 -0.93 -52.72
CA THR A 830 -0.18 -0.54 -52.15
C THR A 830 0.24 0.85 -52.61
N ILE A 831 0.56 1.73 -51.66
CA ILE A 831 1.17 3.04 -51.88
C ILE A 831 2.69 2.89 -51.81
N TYR A 832 3.37 3.45 -52.81
CA TYR A 832 4.83 3.40 -52.95
C TYR A 832 5.46 4.78 -52.91
N ALA A 833 6.70 4.85 -52.42
CA ALA A 833 7.63 5.95 -52.64
C ALA A 833 8.56 5.63 -53.81
N GLU A 834 8.58 6.51 -54.82
CA GLU A 834 9.54 6.51 -55.92
C GLU A 834 10.64 7.55 -55.62
N ILE A 835 11.90 7.09 -55.60
CA ILE A 835 13.10 7.89 -55.21
C ILE A 835 13.76 8.59 -56.39
#